data_AF-A0A535R7N3-F1
#
_entry.id   AF-A0A535R7N3-F1
#
_cell.length_a   1.000
_cell.length_b   1.000
_cell.length_c   1.000
_cell.angle_alpha   90.00
_cell.angle_beta   90.00
_cell.angle_gamma   90.00
#
_symmetry.space_group_name_H-M   'P 1'
#
loop_
_entity.id
_entity.type
_entity.pdbx_description
1 polymer ?
#
loop_
_entity_poly.entity_id
_entity_poly.type
_entity_poly.pdbx_seq_one_letter_code
_entity_poly.pdbx_strand_id
1 'polypeptide(L)'
;VGMTTNIPPHNLREVVAGVNHLIDNPDATSEDLNSFVKGPDFPTGGIIMGTEGIKSAYATGHGRVIVRARHRFEEAANGRERIIIYELPYAVNKANLVAKIAELVSDRKLEGIADLTDESDRDGMRIVIELKRDARPFTVLNNLYKHTSLQQTFGVIMLALVDNRPVVLGLKQVLQHFIDHRRNVIIRRTRYDLEQAQERAHILEGFKIALDHLDEVIATIRAAADGDAASTALQEKFGLTERQAKAILDMTLRRLTQLERSKIEQEYEEVIKLIAYLESILASDQKVRMLIQEEMNEIDKKYGDDRRTEISPDSALDLTAEDLIPKEEVVVTLTHRGYIKRQPSRTFRSQKRGGVGLRGAKPQAAGDAPTGTRETDYAEHLLITHTHASMLFFTQSGRAFQLRVHEIPDRERQAKGIPVNNLIDIAQGERISAVFVRPEEDDGSRYMLMVTSQGQIKKTAMKEYANVRRNGLIAINLQAGDELNWVAPTTGEDDVIIATREGKAIRFAEAEVRAMGRDTQGVIGIRLGKADQVAGMAAVRDDEGDLLVVTTRGYGKRTPVSEYPRHHRAGQGVYTLRVTDKVGQLASLRLTTDPEEEVLIITASGMVLRTMVQDIRQISRQTQGVIVMRLQPDDQVVAIAPVGGDEE
;
A
#
# COMPACT_ATOMS: atom_id res chain seq x y z
N VAL A 1 30.06 14.02 26.71
CA VAL A 1 30.38 13.35 25.42
C VAL A 1 29.67 12.00 25.45
N GLY A 2 28.75 11.75 24.51
CA GLY A 2 27.87 10.57 24.55
C GLY A 2 26.53 10.72 23.80
N MET A 3 26.29 11.88 23.17
CA MET A 3 25.11 12.14 22.35
C MET A 3 25.53 12.30 20.90
N THR A 4 24.70 11.80 19.97
CA THR A 4 24.88 11.91 18.52
C THR A 4 23.68 12.62 17.92
N THR A 5 23.90 13.48 16.93
CA THR A 5 22.85 14.14 16.16
C THR A 5 23.00 13.76 14.69
N ASN A 6 21.88 13.60 13.99
CA ASN A 6 21.86 13.29 12.58
C ASN A 6 20.57 13.82 11.95
N ILE A 7 20.61 15.07 11.47
CA ILE A 7 19.48 15.76 10.88
C ILE A 7 19.63 15.70 9.36
N PRO A 8 18.64 15.17 8.62
CA PRO A 8 18.74 15.12 7.17
C PRO A 8 18.52 16.50 6.54
N PRO A 9 19.02 16.73 5.31
CA PRO A 9 18.69 17.92 4.53
C PRO A 9 17.19 17.93 4.14
N HIS A 10 16.65 19.13 3.94
CA HIS A 10 15.25 19.37 3.56
C HIS A 10 15.18 20.41 2.45
N ASN A 11 14.11 20.38 1.67
CA ASN A 11 13.88 21.35 0.60
C ASN A 11 13.50 22.73 1.17
N LEU A 12 14.09 23.81 0.63
CA LEU A 12 13.89 25.16 1.14
C LEU A 12 12.44 25.65 0.98
N ARG A 13 11.81 25.41 -0.17
CA ARG A 13 10.40 25.79 -0.44
C ARG A 13 9.46 25.14 0.56
N GLU A 14 9.66 23.86 0.81
CA GLU A 14 8.86 23.09 1.77
C GLU A 14 9.01 23.61 3.20
N VAL A 15 10.23 23.92 3.63
CA VAL A 15 10.50 24.48 4.97
C VAL A 15 9.89 25.88 5.11
N VAL A 16 10.02 26.75 4.09
CA VAL A 16 9.40 28.08 4.07
C VAL A 16 7.88 27.97 4.19
N ALA A 17 7.25 27.07 3.41
CA ALA A 17 5.82 26.82 3.50
C ALA A 17 5.40 26.35 4.90
N GLY A 18 6.19 25.46 5.52
CA GLY A 18 5.96 25.01 6.90
C GLY A 18 6.07 26.14 7.93
N VAL A 19 7.06 27.04 7.78
CA VAL A 19 7.22 28.22 8.64
C VAL A 19 6.02 29.17 8.48
N ASN A 20 5.63 29.48 7.25
CA ASN A 20 4.50 30.37 6.98
C ASN A 20 3.20 29.82 7.58
N HIS A 21 2.95 28.52 7.41
CA HIS A 21 1.78 27.87 7.97
C HIS A 21 1.75 27.90 9.50
N LEU A 22 2.89 27.66 10.15
CA LEU A 22 3.00 27.71 11.62
C LEU A 22 2.85 29.13 12.19
N ILE A 23 3.25 30.15 11.43
CA ILE A 23 3.02 31.56 11.79
C ILE A 23 1.52 31.89 11.80
N ASP A 24 0.78 31.43 10.78
CA ASP A 24 -0.66 31.63 10.65
C ASP A 24 -1.45 30.77 11.66
N ASN A 25 -0.95 29.58 11.97
CA ASN A 25 -1.61 28.59 12.83
C ASN A 25 -0.64 28.07 13.92
N PRO A 26 -0.43 28.80 15.03
CA PRO A 26 0.53 28.42 16.07
C PRO A 26 0.25 27.06 16.74
N ASP A 27 -1.02 26.66 16.76
CA ASP A 27 -1.47 25.42 17.37
C ASP A 27 -1.31 24.19 16.44
N ALA A 28 -0.91 24.39 15.18
CA ALA A 28 -0.70 23.32 14.21
C ALA A 28 0.19 22.20 14.77
N THR A 29 -0.20 20.95 14.55
CA THR A 29 0.55 19.78 15.02
C THR A 29 1.68 19.43 14.05
N SER A 30 2.61 18.56 14.47
CA SER A 30 3.61 18.00 13.53
C SER A 30 2.95 17.26 12.36
N GLU A 31 1.73 16.74 12.53
CA GLU A 31 1.02 16.03 11.46
C GLU A 31 0.47 17.00 10.41
N ASP A 32 -0.06 18.15 10.83
CA ASP A 32 -0.51 19.22 9.92
C ASP A 32 0.65 19.74 9.06
N LEU A 33 1.83 19.87 9.66
CA LEU A 33 3.06 20.32 9.00
C LEU A 33 3.58 19.34 7.93
N ASN A 34 3.21 18.05 7.99
CA ASN A 34 3.64 17.05 6.99
C ASN A 34 3.09 17.36 5.58
N SER A 35 1.99 18.10 5.48
CA SER A 35 1.41 18.51 4.20
C SER A 35 2.29 19.54 3.47
N PHE A 36 3.12 20.27 4.21
CA PHE A 36 4.02 21.30 3.70
C PHE A 36 5.45 20.80 3.62
N VAL A 37 5.96 20.20 4.70
CA VAL A 37 7.28 19.56 4.76
C VAL A 37 7.12 18.07 4.54
N LYS A 38 7.23 17.65 3.27
CA LYS A 38 6.87 16.27 2.85
C LYS A 38 7.83 15.24 3.43
N GLY A 39 9.09 15.61 3.58
CA GLY A 39 10.16 14.70 3.99
C GLY A 39 11.55 15.26 3.70
N PRO A 40 12.60 14.55 4.14
CA PRO A 40 13.98 14.85 3.78
C PRO A 40 14.17 15.03 2.28
N ASP A 41 15.01 15.98 1.86
CA ASP A 41 15.42 16.15 0.47
C ASP A 41 16.94 16.10 0.38
N PHE A 42 17.45 14.96 -0.09
CA PHE A 42 18.87 14.70 -0.21
C PHE A 42 19.46 15.33 -1.47
N PRO A 43 20.67 15.90 -1.41
CA PRO A 43 21.31 16.52 -2.56
C PRO A 43 21.65 15.52 -3.67
N THR A 44 21.78 14.23 -3.34
CA THR A 44 22.03 13.13 -4.28
C THR A 44 20.75 12.55 -4.90
N GLY A 45 19.57 13.03 -4.51
CA GLY A 45 18.29 12.48 -4.93
C GLY A 45 18.01 11.10 -4.32
N GLY A 46 17.62 10.15 -5.16
CA GLY A 46 17.18 8.82 -4.76
C GLY A 46 15.70 8.77 -4.40
N ILE A 47 15.29 7.61 -3.89
CA ILE A 47 13.89 7.31 -3.57
C ILE A 47 13.81 6.97 -2.08
N ILE A 48 13.07 7.77 -1.32
CA ILE A 48 12.68 7.44 0.05
C ILE A 48 11.54 6.42 -0.02
N MET A 49 11.70 5.32 0.71
CA MET A 49 10.75 4.21 0.74
C MET A 49 9.89 4.29 2.00
N GLY A 50 8.61 4.63 1.84
CA GLY A 50 7.62 4.73 2.90
C GLY A 50 7.68 6.04 3.69
N THR A 51 6.58 6.38 4.35
CA THR A 51 6.43 7.66 5.08
C THR A 51 6.45 7.52 6.60
N GLU A 52 6.32 6.29 7.14
CA GLU A 52 6.27 6.06 8.60
C GLU A 52 7.52 6.58 9.33
N GLY A 53 8.70 6.35 8.74
CA GLY A 53 9.97 6.82 9.30
C GLY A 53 10.07 8.33 9.38
N ILE A 54 9.50 9.04 8.39
CA ILE A 54 9.45 10.51 8.34
C ILE A 54 8.49 11.02 9.43
N LYS A 55 7.28 10.45 9.48
CA LYS A 55 6.27 10.84 10.49
C LYS A 55 6.80 10.65 11.91
N SER A 56 7.45 9.51 12.17
CA SER A 56 8.07 9.24 13.47
C SER A 56 9.17 10.25 13.82
N ALA A 57 10.04 10.57 12.85
CA ALA A 57 11.09 11.58 13.03
C ALA A 57 10.53 12.96 13.35
N TYR A 58 9.49 13.41 12.66
CA TYR A 58 8.92 14.74 12.87
C TYR A 58 8.06 14.84 14.14
N ALA A 59 7.45 13.74 14.58
CA ALA A 59 6.70 13.71 15.83
C ALA A 59 7.61 13.62 17.07
N THR A 60 8.65 12.78 17.01
CA THR A 60 9.44 12.40 18.21
C THR A 60 10.90 12.85 18.19
N GLY A 61 11.38 13.37 17.05
CA GLY A 61 12.78 13.67 16.81
C GLY A 61 13.64 12.45 16.47
N HIS A 62 13.08 11.23 16.47
CA HIS A 62 13.77 10.00 16.08
C HIS A 62 13.01 9.28 14.97
N GLY A 63 13.72 8.78 13.97
CA GLY A 63 13.09 7.99 12.92
C GLY A 63 14.09 7.25 12.06
N ARG A 64 13.59 6.29 11.28
CA ARG A 64 14.40 5.50 10.34
C ARG A 64 13.85 5.69 8.95
N VAL A 65 14.60 6.38 8.11
CA VAL A 65 14.22 6.65 6.71
C VAL A 65 15.05 5.73 5.82
N ILE A 66 14.40 4.95 4.97
CA ILE A 66 15.10 4.07 4.03
C ILE A 66 15.21 4.80 2.70
N VAL A 67 16.42 4.91 2.18
CA VAL A 67 16.73 5.59 0.92
C VAL A 67 17.30 4.56 -0.06
N ARG A 68 16.76 4.54 -1.27
CA ARG A 68 17.11 3.62 -2.35
C ARG A 68 17.69 4.39 -3.53
N ALA A 69 18.67 3.78 -4.20
CA ALA A 69 19.25 4.25 -5.44
C ALA A 69 18.20 4.31 -6.56
N ARG A 70 18.32 5.29 -7.45
CA ARG A 70 17.47 5.37 -8.64
C ARG A 70 18.09 4.55 -9.76
N HIS A 71 17.27 3.73 -10.40
CA HIS A 71 17.70 2.79 -11.42
C HIS A 71 16.74 2.78 -12.61
N ARG A 72 17.23 2.29 -13.76
CA ARG A 72 16.41 1.96 -14.93
C ARG A 72 16.98 0.72 -15.61
N PHE A 73 16.15 0.03 -16.38
CA PHE A 73 16.57 -1.09 -17.21
C PHE A 73 16.88 -0.62 -18.63
N GLU A 74 17.91 -1.19 -19.23
CA GLU A 74 18.28 -0.99 -20.63
C GLU A 74 18.60 -2.34 -21.27
N GLU A 75 18.31 -2.51 -22.57
CA GLU A 75 18.72 -3.69 -23.32
C GLU A 75 20.03 -3.40 -24.08
N ALA A 76 21.02 -4.26 -23.92
CA ALA A 76 22.29 -4.17 -24.61
C ALA A 76 22.17 -4.64 -26.07
N ALA A 77 23.06 -4.15 -26.94
CA ALA A 77 23.10 -4.56 -28.35
C ALA A 77 23.31 -6.07 -28.56
N ASN A 78 23.79 -6.80 -27.55
CA ASN A 78 23.98 -8.25 -27.56
C ASN A 78 22.74 -9.04 -27.05
N GLY A 79 21.62 -8.35 -26.80
CA GLY A 79 20.35 -8.90 -26.30
C GLY A 79 20.33 -9.22 -24.80
N ARG A 80 21.31 -8.72 -24.01
CA ARG A 80 21.33 -8.88 -22.55
C ARG A 80 20.73 -7.66 -21.88
N GLU A 81 20.03 -7.87 -20.76
CA GLU A 81 19.53 -6.78 -19.94
C GLU A 81 20.64 -6.14 -19.07
N ARG A 82 20.50 -4.84 -18.83
CA ARG A 82 21.38 -4.02 -18.01
C ARG A 82 20.58 -3.25 -16.97
N ILE A 83 21.10 -3.21 -15.75
CA ILE A 83 20.62 -2.33 -14.69
C ILE A 83 21.52 -1.10 -14.68
N ILE A 84 20.95 0.07 -14.90
CA ILE A 84 21.64 1.34 -14.87
C ILE A 84 21.30 2.06 -13.58
N ILE A 85 22.29 2.31 -12.73
CA ILE A 85 22.15 3.15 -11.55
C ILE A 85 22.64 4.55 -11.88
N TYR A 86 21.81 5.56 -11.64
CA TYR A 86 22.13 6.96 -11.97
C TYR A 86 21.97 7.94 -10.80
N GLU A 87 21.37 7.52 -9.69
CA GLU A 87 21.41 8.25 -8.41
C GLU A 87 21.69 7.29 -7.27
N LEU A 88 22.51 7.70 -6.31
CA LEU A 88 22.84 6.91 -5.13
C LEU A 88 22.22 7.50 -3.85
N PRO A 89 22.00 6.66 -2.82
CA PRO A 89 21.61 7.15 -1.51
C PRO A 89 22.64 8.14 -0.95
N TYR A 90 22.17 9.02 -0.08
CA TYR A 90 22.99 10.05 0.53
C TYR A 90 24.19 9.48 1.30
N ALA A 91 25.34 10.13 1.16
CA ALA A 91 26.62 9.75 1.79
C ALA A 91 27.18 8.37 1.37
N VAL A 92 26.76 7.81 0.23
CA VAL A 92 27.35 6.59 -0.34
C VAL A 92 28.54 6.93 -1.25
N ASN A 93 29.68 6.29 -1.01
CA ASN A 93 30.84 6.39 -1.88
C ASN A 93 30.71 5.40 -3.06
N LYS A 94 30.69 5.94 -4.28
CA LYS A 94 30.55 5.17 -5.53
C LYS A 94 31.62 4.10 -5.72
N ALA A 95 32.90 4.45 -5.53
CA ALA A 95 34.01 3.52 -5.75
C ALA A 95 33.95 2.34 -4.78
N ASN A 96 33.64 2.60 -3.51
CA ASN A 96 33.45 1.56 -2.50
C ASN A 96 32.25 0.66 -2.82
N LEU A 97 31.16 1.23 -3.33
CA LEU A 97 29.98 0.46 -3.73
C LEU A 97 30.31 -0.49 -4.88
N VAL A 98 30.96 -0.01 -5.94
CA VAL A 98 31.37 -0.82 -7.10
C VAL A 98 32.32 -1.94 -6.67
N ALA A 99 33.32 -1.61 -5.85
CA ALA A 99 34.25 -2.61 -5.29
C ALA A 99 33.52 -3.68 -4.46
N LYS A 100 32.53 -3.27 -3.65
CA LYS A 100 31.74 -4.20 -2.83
C LYS A 100 30.86 -5.12 -3.68
N ILE A 101 30.25 -4.62 -4.76
CA ILE A 101 29.48 -5.45 -5.69
C ILE A 101 30.42 -6.48 -6.34
N ALA A 102 31.59 -6.08 -6.82
CA ALA A 102 32.57 -6.98 -7.41
C ALA A 102 33.02 -8.09 -6.43
N GLU A 103 33.29 -7.74 -5.17
CA GLU A 103 33.59 -8.70 -4.11
C GLU A 103 32.46 -9.71 -3.91
N LEU A 104 31.21 -9.24 -3.80
CA LEU A 104 30.04 -10.10 -3.57
C LEU A 104 29.73 -11.03 -4.75
N VAL A 105 30.04 -10.61 -5.97
CA VAL A 105 29.94 -11.45 -7.18
C VAL A 105 31.04 -12.53 -7.17
N SER A 106 32.27 -12.17 -6.82
CA SER A 106 33.39 -13.12 -6.69
C SER A 106 33.13 -14.17 -5.60
N ASP A 107 32.57 -13.75 -4.46
CA ASP A 107 32.18 -14.61 -3.34
C ASP A 107 30.95 -15.50 -3.63
N ARG A 108 30.34 -15.38 -4.82
CA ARG A 108 29.06 -16.03 -5.21
C ARG A 108 27.89 -15.73 -4.26
N LYS A 109 27.91 -14.58 -3.59
CA LYS A 109 26.76 -14.09 -2.79
C LYS A 109 25.74 -13.35 -3.65
N LEU A 110 26.21 -12.73 -4.74
CA LEU A 110 25.36 -12.15 -5.78
C LEU A 110 25.51 -12.96 -7.07
N GLU A 111 24.42 -13.60 -7.49
CA GLU A 111 24.34 -14.34 -8.75
C GLU A 111 23.62 -13.52 -9.83
N GLY A 112 23.78 -13.91 -11.10
CA GLY A 112 23.09 -13.28 -12.24
C GLY A 112 23.75 -12.04 -12.83
N ILE A 113 24.87 -11.56 -12.27
CA ILE A 113 25.68 -10.46 -12.83
C ILE A 113 26.75 -11.05 -13.75
N ALA A 114 26.83 -10.53 -14.97
CA ALA A 114 27.83 -10.90 -15.98
C ALA A 114 29.01 -9.94 -15.97
N ASP A 115 28.76 -8.64 -15.87
CA ASP A 115 29.78 -7.59 -15.86
C ASP A 115 29.33 -6.35 -15.07
N LEU A 116 30.30 -5.56 -14.60
CA LEU A 116 30.07 -4.34 -13.82
C LEU A 116 31.04 -3.24 -14.29
N THR A 117 30.50 -2.14 -14.80
CA THR A 117 31.28 -1.01 -15.33
C THR A 117 30.77 0.32 -14.77
N ASP A 118 31.68 1.24 -14.47
CA ASP A 118 31.37 2.63 -14.12
C ASP A 118 31.60 3.52 -15.35
N GLU A 119 30.51 3.96 -15.97
CA GLU A 119 30.47 4.83 -17.16
C GLU A 119 30.18 6.29 -16.78
N SER A 120 30.41 6.69 -15.53
CA SER A 120 30.22 8.09 -15.12
C SER A 120 31.12 9.06 -15.88
N ASP A 121 30.55 10.18 -16.29
CA ASP A 121 31.24 11.29 -16.93
C ASP A 121 30.96 12.62 -16.21
N ARG A 122 31.19 13.75 -16.90
CA ARG A 122 30.91 15.10 -16.38
C ARG A 122 29.41 15.45 -16.43
N ASP A 123 28.64 14.76 -17.27
CA ASP A 123 27.23 15.04 -17.54
C ASP A 123 26.30 14.22 -16.63
N GLY A 124 26.79 13.12 -16.03
CA GLY A 124 26.03 12.38 -15.03
C GLY A 124 26.71 11.14 -14.45
N MET A 125 26.12 10.62 -13.37
CA MET A 125 26.52 9.33 -12.82
C MET A 125 25.87 8.19 -13.61
N ARG A 126 26.64 7.15 -13.96
CA ARG A 126 26.12 5.98 -14.67
C ARG A 126 26.91 4.73 -14.29
N ILE A 127 26.34 3.89 -13.44
CA ILE A 127 26.90 2.58 -13.11
C ILE A 127 26.10 1.54 -13.89
N VAL A 128 26.79 0.73 -14.68
CA VAL A 128 26.19 -0.28 -15.56
C VAL A 128 26.46 -1.66 -15.00
N ILE A 129 25.38 -2.40 -14.72
CA ILE A 129 25.43 -3.79 -14.28
C ILE A 129 24.83 -4.65 -15.38
N GLU A 130 25.66 -5.36 -16.14
CA GLU A 130 25.20 -6.27 -17.20
C GLU A 130 24.83 -7.63 -16.59
N LEU A 131 23.66 -8.15 -16.98
CA LEU A 131 23.12 -9.38 -16.44
C LEU A 131 23.47 -10.60 -17.32
N LYS A 132 23.48 -11.79 -16.72
CA LYS A 132 23.57 -13.06 -17.47
C LYS A 132 22.25 -13.29 -18.24
N ARG A 133 22.31 -14.03 -19.35
CA ARG A 133 21.15 -14.27 -20.25
C ARG A 133 19.96 -14.96 -19.57
N ASP A 134 20.23 -15.76 -18.55
CA ASP A 134 19.27 -16.52 -17.77
C ASP A 134 18.87 -15.81 -16.46
N ALA A 135 19.43 -14.63 -16.18
CA ALA A 135 19.24 -13.93 -14.92
C ALA A 135 17.89 -13.20 -14.85
N ARG A 136 17.26 -13.35 -13.69
CA ARG A 136 16.15 -12.58 -13.12
C ARG A 136 16.43 -11.08 -12.93
N PRO A 137 16.11 -10.10 -13.80
CA PRO A 137 16.58 -8.70 -13.61
C PRO A 137 16.21 -8.11 -12.26
N PHE A 138 14.93 -8.25 -11.89
CA PHE A 138 14.42 -7.79 -10.61
C PHE A 138 14.90 -8.61 -9.41
N THR A 139 15.15 -9.92 -9.59
CA THR A 139 15.74 -10.76 -8.54
C THR A 139 17.16 -10.31 -8.23
N VAL A 140 17.95 -10.01 -9.26
CA VAL A 140 19.31 -9.47 -9.11
C VAL A 140 19.25 -8.09 -8.45
N LEU A 141 18.35 -7.22 -8.89
CA LEU A 141 18.15 -5.90 -8.29
C LEU A 141 17.78 -5.96 -6.80
N ASN A 142 16.87 -6.85 -6.41
CA ASN A 142 16.49 -7.00 -5.00
C ASN A 142 17.66 -7.53 -4.15
N ASN A 143 18.44 -8.47 -4.67
CA ASN A 143 19.65 -8.93 -4.02
C ASN A 143 20.70 -7.82 -3.89
N LEU A 144 20.83 -6.97 -4.91
CA LEU A 144 21.67 -5.77 -4.86
C LEU A 144 21.22 -4.82 -3.75
N TYR A 145 19.93 -4.51 -3.61
CA TYR A 145 19.43 -3.69 -2.50
C TYR A 145 19.68 -4.31 -1.13
N LYS A 146 19.54 -5.63 -1.00
CA LYS A 146 19.69 -6.33 0.27
C LYS A 146 21.13 -6.41 0.76
N HIS A 147 22.09 -6.53 -0.17
CA HIS A 147 23.48 -6.84 0.16
C HIS A 147 24.45 -5.67 -0.07
N THR A 148 23.99 -4.55 -0.61
CA THR A 148 24.84 -3.40 -0.96
C THR A 148 24.26 -2.09 -0.43
N SER A 149 25.06 -1.02 -0.51
CA SER A 149 24.62 0.34 -0.14
C SER A 149 23.74 1.02 -1.20
N LEU A 150 23.24 0.28 -2.21
CA LEU A 150 22.17 0.78 -3.09
C LEU A 150 20.85 1.01 -2.35
N GLN A 151 20.68 0.38 -1.18
CA GLN A 151 19.63 0.73 -0.23
C GLN A 151 20.26 0.93 1.15
N GLN A 152 20.01 2.08 1.77
CA GLN A 152 20.57 2.42 3.07
C GLN A 152 19.51 2.99 3.99
N THR A 153 19.62 2.69 5.28
CA THR A 153 18.81 3.34 6.31
C THR A 153 19.54 4.58 6.82
N PHE A 154 18.89 5.73 6.73
CA PHE A 154 19.26 6.97 7.40
C PHE A 154 18.55 7.04 8.76
N GLY A 155 19.32 6.96 9.85
CA GLY A 155 18.80 7.12 11.21
C GLY A 155 18.70 8.59 11.58
N VAL A 156 17.50 9.14 11.63
CA VAL A 156 17.23 10.53 11.99
C VAL A 156 17.28 10.69 13.51
N ILE A 157 18.09 11.63 13.98
CA ILE A 157 18.16 12.06 15.38
C ILE A 157 18.20 13.59 15.39
N MET A 158 17.06 14.22 15.62
CA MET A 158 16.90 15.68 15.67
C MET A 158 17.27 16.23 17.04
N LEU A 159 18.58 16.19 17.34
CA LEU A 159 19.13 16.71 18.58
C LEU A 159 19.85 18.04 18.33
N ALA A 160 19.47 19.06 19.08
CA ALA A 160 20.06 20.41 19.02
C ALA A 160 20.22 20.99 20.44
N LEU A 161 20.91 22.13 20.54
CA LEU A 161 21.04 22.87 21.80
C LEU A 161 19.91 23.90 21.90
N VAL A 162 19.10 23.80 22.95
CA VAL A 162 18.12 24.80 23.36
C VAL A 162 18.55 25.31 24.73
N ASP A 163 18.79 26.63 24.86
CA ASP A 163 19.30 27.26 26.09
C ASP A 163 20.54 26.56 26.68
N ASN A 164 21.50 26.24 25.80
CA ASN A 164 22.74 25.52 26.12
C ASN A 164 22.53 24.10 26.69
N ARG A 165 21.35 23.50 26.48
CA ARG A 165 21.04 22.12 26.87
C ARG A 165 20.70 21.27 25.64
N PRO A 166 21.19 20.02 25.55
CA PRO A 166 20.85 19.13 24.46
C PRO A 166 19.41 18.66 24.61
N VAL A 167 18.59 18.90 23.59
CA VAL A 167 17.18 18.53 23.55
C VAL A 167 16.89 17.85 22.21
N VAL A 168 16.10 16.78 22.26
CA VAL A 168 15.54 16.15 21.07
C VAL A 168 14.25 16.86 20.71
N LEU A 169 14.14 17.28 19.46
CA LEU A 169 13.06 18.14 18.99
C LEU A 169 12.31 17.47 17.83
N GLY A 170 10.98 17.55 17.83
CA GLY A 170 10.16 17.29 16.66
C GLY A 170 10.19 18.46 15.67
N LEU A 171 9.59 18.29 14.49
CA LEU A 171 9.59 19.30 13.43
C LEU A 171 8.97 20.62 13.89
N LYS A 172 7.78 20.57 14.52
CA LYS A 172 7.11 21.75 15.07
C LYS A 172 8.03 22.56 15.99
N GLN A 173 8.70 21.88 16.92
CA GLN A 173 9.55 22.53 17.91
C GLN A 173 10.76 23.22 17.26
N VAL A 174 11.37 22.57 16.26
CA VAL A 174 12.49 23.16 15.50
C VAL A 174 12.04 24.43 14.78
N LEU A 175 10.90 24.38 14.06
CA LEU A 175 10.37 25.54 13.36
C LEU A 175 9.96 26.66 14.32
N GLN A 176 9.35 26.32 15.46
CA GLN A 176 8.97 27.30 16.48
C GLN A 176 10.21 28.04 17.03
N HIS A 177 11.26 27.32 17.41
CA HIS A 177 12.50 27.94 17.88
C HIS A 177 13.15 28.84 16.83
N PHE A 178 13.06 28.46 15.55
CA PHE A 178 13.51 29.31 14.45
C PHE A 178 12.68 30.60 14.36
N ILE A 179 11.34 30.51 14.42
CA ILE A 179 10.43 31.66 14.38
C ILE A 179 10.69 32.59 15.56
N ASP A 180 10.83 32.05 16.77
CA ASP A 180 11.11 32.84 17.98
C ASP A 180 12.45 33.56 17.88
N HIS A 181 13.47 32.89 17.33
CA HIS A 181 14.76 33.51 17.06
C HIS A 181 14.64 34.64 16.04
N ARG A 182 13.95 34.40 14.91
CA ARG A 182 13.71 35.42 13.87
C ARG A 182 12.97 36.63 14.41
N ARG A 183 11.93 36.40 15.22
CA ARG A 183 11.19 37.45 15.92
C ARG A 183 12.11 38.32 16.77
N ASN A 184 12.99 37.71 17.57
CA ASN A 184 13.94 38.44 18.41
C ASN A 184 14.95 39.24 17.58
N VAL A 185 15.43 38.67 16.46
CA VAL A 185 16.34 39.37 15.53
C VAL A 185 15.64 40.58 14.90
N ILE A 186 14.41 40.43 14.42
CA ILE A 186 13.63 41.51 13.81
C ILE A 186 13.37 42.62 14.83
N ILE A 187 12.91 42.30 16.03
CA ILE A 187 12.66 43.31 17.08
C ILE A 187 13.93 44.10 17.41
N ARG A 188 15.08 43.43 17.52
CA ARG A 188 16.37 44.10 17.79
C ARG A 188 16.79 44.99 16.62
N ARG A 189 16.67 44.51 15.39
CA ARG A 189 16.97 45.29 14.18
C ARG A 189 16.07 46.51 14.07
N THR A 190 14.75 46.34 14.20
CA THR A 190 13.77 47.42 14.14
C THR A 190 13.99 48.46 15.25
N ARG A 191 14.37 48.05 16.47
CA ARG A 191 14.73 49.01 17.54
C ARG A 191 15.97 49.82 17.21
N TYR A 192 16.99 49.16 16.66
CA TYR A 192 18.22 49.83 16.23
C TYR A 192 17.93 50.84 15.11
N ASP A 193 17.16 50.43 14.10
CA ASP A 193 16.77 51.31 12.99
C ASP A 193 15.90 52.48 13.46
N LEU A 194 15.01 52.24 14.44
CA LEU A 194 14.16 53.26 15.04
C LEU A 194 15.00 54.29 15.81
N GLU A 195 15.95 53.84 16.62
CA GLU A 195 16.86 54.73 17.36
C GLU A 195 17.66 55.61 16.39
N GLN A 196 18.22 55.03 15.32
CA GLN A 196 18.94 55.79 14.28
C GLN A 196 18.02 56.79 13.55
N ALA A 197 16.80 56.39 13.22
CA ALA A 197 15.83 57.26 12.55
C ALA A 197 15.38 58.41 13.47
N GLN A 198 15.13 58.15 14.76
CA GLN A 198 14.79 59.17 15.75
C GLN A 198 15.93 60.16 15.96
N GLU A 199 17.18 59.68 16.07
CA GLU A 199 18.35 60.56 16.12
C GLU A 199 18.46 61.44 14.87
N ARG A 200 18.17 60.88 13.69
CA ARG A 200 18.20 61.64 12.43
C ARG A 200 17.09 62.68 12.36
N ALA A 201 15.85 62.32 12.72
CA ALA A 201 14.71 63.22 12.77
C ALA A 201 14.97 64.40 13.72
N HIS A 202 15.53 64.11 14.90
CA HIS A 202 15.89 65.13 15.90
C HIS A 202 16.83 66.19 15.32
N ILE A 203 17.85 65.79 14.55
CA ILE A 203 18.76 66.75 13.89
C ILE A 203 18.04 67.53 12.77
N LEU A 204 17.21 66.87 11.98
CA LEU A 204 16.45 67.52 10.90
C LEU A 204 15.44 68.55 11.43
N GLU A 205 14.79 68.30 12.58
CA GLU A 205 13.94 69.27 13.27
C GLU A 205 14.73 70.52 13.66
N GLY A 206 15.94 70.33 14.22
CA GLY A 206 16.84 71.44 14.54
C GLY A 206 17.21 72.26 13.30
N PHE A 207 17.51 71.62 12.17
CA PHE A 207 17.75 72.32 10.91
C PHE A 207 16.52 73.07 10.41
N LYS A 208 15.32 72.49 10.55
CA LYS A 208 14.09 73.17 10.12
C LYS A 208 13.84 74.44 10.94
N ILE A 209 13.92 74.37 12.27
CA ILE A 209 13.83 75.54 13.16
C ILE A 209 14.89 76.58 12.79
N ALA A 210 16.13 76.15 12.53
CA ALA A 210 17.20 77.05 12.17
C ALA A 210 17.00 77.74 10.80
N LEU A 211 16.46 77.02 9.80
CA LEU A 211 16.17 77.56 8.48
C LEU A 211 14.93 78.47 8.47
N ASP A 212 13.95 78.23 9.36
CA ASP A 212 12.78 79.08 9.53
C ASP A 212 13.13 80.44 10.19
N HIS A 213 14.14 80.45 11.08
CA HIS A 213 14.62 81.63 11.82
C HIS A 213 16.07 82.05 11.46
N LEU A 214 16.45 81.89 10.19
CA LEU A 214 17.84 81.97 9.73
C LEU A 214 18.59 83.24 10.14
N ASP A 215 17.98 84.42 9.94
CA ASP A 215 18.63 85.70 10.26
C ASP A 215 18.89 85.84 11.78
N GLU A 216 17.95 85.36 12.60
CA GLU A 216 18.07 85.41 14.06
C GLU A 216 19.10 84.41 14.58
N VAL A 217 19.20 83.23 13.96
CA VAL A 217 20.23 82.23 14.26
C VAL A 217 21.62 82.77 13.93
N ILE A 218 21.82 83.36 12.75
CA ILE A 218 23.10 83.97 12.35
C ILE A 218 23.46 85.12 13.28
N ALA A 219 22.50 85.98 13.64
CA ALA A 219 22.75 87.07 14.58
C ALA A 219 23.17 86.55 15.97
N THR A 220 22.53 85.48 16.44
CA THR A 220 22.85 84.85 17.73
C THR A 220 24.26 84.24 17.73
N ILE A 221 24.64 83.55 16.64
CA ILE A 221 25.98 82.97 16.48
C ILE A 221 27.05 84.06 16.38
N ARG A 222 26.80 85.15 15.64
CA ARG A 222 27.76 86.27 15.49
C ARG A 222 27.96 87.08 16.78
N ALA A 223 26.98 87.08 17.68
CA ALA A 223 27.05 87.79 18.96
C ALA A 223 27.78 86.99 20.06
N ALA A 224 27.94 85.68 19.88
CA ALA A 224 28.63 84.82 20.82
C ALA A 224 30.16 84.95 20.72
N ALA A 225 30.86 84.77 21.85
CA ALA A 225 32.32 84.91 21.92
C ALA A 225 33.08 83.69 21.34
N ASP A 226 32.50 82.49 21.45
CA ASP A 226 33.06 81.23 20.98
C ASP A 226 31.95 80.22 20.65
N GLY A 227 32.33 79.02 20.17
CA GLY A 227 31.39 77.99 19.72
C GLY A 227 30.54 77.39 20.85
N ASP A 228 31.07 77.30 22.07
CA ASP A 228 30.35 76.77 23.22
C ASP A 228 29.29 77.79 23.69
N ALA A 229 29.65 79.08 23.75
CA ALA A 229 28.72 80.16 24.04
C ALA A 229 27.62 80.28 22.96
N ALA A 230 27.97 80.08 21.68
CA ALA A 230 27.00 80.06 20.59
C ALA A 230 26.02 78.88 20.72
N SER A 231 26.53 77.69 21.08
CA SER A 231 25.69 76.51 21.32
C SER A 231 24.70 76.75 22.46
N THR A 232 25.15 77.25 23.61
CA THR A 232 24.26 77.55 24.75
C THR A 232 23.20 78.59 24.38
N ALA A 233 23.57 79.66 23.67
CA ALA A 233 22.62 80.69 23.25
C ALA A 233 21.55 80.16 22.27
N LEU A 234 21.93 79.25 21.36
CA LEU A 234 20.97 78.61 20.45
C LEU A 234 20.00 77.68 21.21
N GLN A 235 20.48 76.97 22.22
CA GLN A 235 19.64 76.12 23.07
C GLN A 235 18.62 76.94 23.85
N GLU A 236 19.05 78.01 24.53
CA GLU A 236 18.16 78.85 25.35
C GLU A 236 17.12 79.60 24.51
N LYS A 237 17.52 80.13 23.36
CA LYS A 237 16.67 81.03 22.55
C LYS A 237 15.68 80.28 21.65
N PHE A 238 16.08 79.13 21.12
CA PHE A 238 15.27 78.36 20.16
C PHE A 238 14.77 77.02 20.73
N GLY A 239 15.02 76.74 22.01
CA GLY A 239 14.59 75.49 22.67
C GLY A 239 15.29 74.25 22.10
N LEU A 240 16.47 74.42 21.51
CA LEU A 240 17.22 73.34 20.87
C LEU A 240 17.97 72.53 21.92
N THR A 241 18.24 71.27 21.61
CA THR A 241 19.16 70.44 22.39
C THR A 241 20.62 70.72 22.01
N GLU A 242 21.56 70.34 22.88
CA GLU A 242 23.00 70.44 22.62
C GLU A 242 23.42 69.79 21.29
N ARG A 243 22.89 68.59 20.98
CA ARG A 243 23.19 67.89 19.72
C ARG A 243 22.68 68.65 18.49
N GLN A 244 21.48 69.24 18.55
CA GLN A 244 20.94 70.06 17.47
C GLN A 244 21.74 71.35 17.30
N ALA A 245 22.03 72.07 18.39
CA ALA A 245 22.79 73.31 18.36
C ALA A 245 24.18 73.10 17.74
N LYS A 246 24.88 72.03 18.14
CA LYS A 246 26.16 71.64 17.54
C LYS A 246 26.05 71.32 16.04
N ALA A 247 25.03 70.55 15.65
CA ALA A 247 24.80 70.24 14.23
C ALA A 247 24.51 71.49 13.39
N ILE A 248 23.81 72.48 13.95
CA ILE A 248 23.54 73.77 13.29
C ILE A 248 24.83 74.59 13.13
N LEU A 249 25.71 74.62 14.15
CA LEU A 249 27.01 75.28 14.05
C LEU A 249 27.90 74.64 12.97
N ASP A 250 27.81 73.32 12.79
CA ASP A 250 28.53 72.57 11.75
C ASP A 250 27.89 72.70 10.35
N MET A 251 26.81 73.47 10.21
CA MET A 251 26.09 73.62 8.94
C MET A 251 26.89 74.47 7.93
N THR A 252 27.05 73.96 6.71
CA THR A 252 27.69 74.72 5.61
C THR A 252 26.71 75.70 4.95
N LEU A 253 27.18 76.90 4.56
CA LEU A 253 26.37 77.94 3.89
C LEU A 253 25.64 77.45 2.62
N ARG A 254 26.14 76.42 1.94
CA ARG A 254 25.47 75.81 0.77
C ARG A 254 24.07 75.27 1.09
N ARG A 255 23.84 74.81 2.32
CA ARG A 255 22.56 74.24 2.77
C ARG A 255 21.43 75.26 2.91
N LEU A 256 21.76 76.56 2.79
CA LEU A 256 20.79 77.65 2.87
C LEU A 256 20.03 77.91 1.56
N THR A 257 20.40 77.23 0.47
CA THR A 257 19.70 77.37 -0.81
C THR A 257 18.30 76.75 -0.74
N GLN A 258 17.34 77.30 -1.49
CA GLN A 258 15.96 76.82 -1.51
C GLN A 258 15.85 75.32 -1.83
N LEU A 259 16.68 74.83 -2.75
CA LEU A 259 16.69 73.43 -3.14
C LEU A 259 17.14 72.50 -1.98
N GLU A 260 18.15 72.91 -1.21
CA GLU A 260 18.64 72.12 -0.08
C GLU A 260 17.67 72.15 1.10
N ARG A 261 16.97 73.27 1.33
CA ARG A 261 15.84 73.34 2.28
C ARG A 261 14.74 72.34 1.93
N SER A 262 14.29 72.31 0.67
CA SER A 262 13.26 71.36 0.23
C SER A 262 13.71 69.90 0.38
N LYS A 263 15.00 69.60 0.17
CA LYS A 263 15.54 68.25 0.42
C LYS A 263 15.50 67.87 1.90
N ILE A 264 15.83 68.80 2.80
CA ILE A 264 15.77 68.57 4.26
C ILE A 264 14.33 68.31 4.70
N GLU A 265 13.37 69.08 4.17
CA GLU A 265 11.94 68.88 4.45
C GLU A 265 11.45 67.52 3.94
N GLN A 266 11.82 67.14 2.71
CA GLN A 266 11.49 65.82 2.15
C GLN A 266 12.11 64.68 2.95
N GLU A 267 13.40 64.78 3.28
CA GLU A 267 14.10 63.79 4.10
C GLU A 267 13.44 63.65 5.47
N TYR A 268 13.07 64.76 6.09
CA TYR A 268 12.35 64.75 7.37
C TYR A 268 11.00 64.03 7.27
N GLU A 269 10.19 64.33 6.24
CA GLU A 269 8.92 63.64 6.03
C GLU A 269 9.09 62.13 5.79
N GLU A 270 10.12 61.72 5.05
CA GLU A 270 10.45 60.31 4.82
C GLU A 270 10.87 59.62 6.12
N VAL A 271 11.74 60.26 6.92
CA VAL A 271 12.20 59.73 8.20
C VAL A 271 11.04 59.61 9.20
N ILE A 272 10.14 60.59 9.26
CA ILE A 272 8.95 60.52 10.14
C ILE A 272 8.02 59.38 9.71
N LYS A 273 7.80 59.18 8.39
CA LYS A 273 7.05 58.03 7.88
C LYS A 273 7.72 56.71 8.26
N LEU A 274 9.05 56.64 8.18
CA LEU A 274 9.83 55.47 8.57
C LEU A 274 9.71 55.19 10.08
N ILE A 275 9.85 56.20 10.94
CA ILE A 275 9.66 56.09 12.39
C ILE A 275 8.27 55.53 12.69
N ALA A 276 7.22 56.12 12.12
CA ALA A 276 5.85 55.67 12.32
C ALA A 276 5.66 54.20 11.88
N TYR A 277 6.27 53.80 10.76
CA TYR A 277 6.26 52.41 10.31
C TYR A 277 6.96 51.46 11.29
N LEU A 278 8.19 51.80 11.73
CA LEU A 278 9.00 51.00 12.66
C LEU A 278 8.33 50.87 14.04
N GLU A 279 7.79 51.96 14.58
CA GLU A 279 6.99 51.95 15.81
C GLU A 279 5.77 51.04 15.68
N SER A 280 5.10 51.09 14.52
CA SER A 280 3.95 50.23 14.26
C SER A 280 4.30 48.75 14.23
N ILE A 281 5.51 48.38 13.77
CA ILE A 281 6.01 47.01 13.83
C ILE A 281 6.25 46.59 15.28
N LEU A 282 6.94 47.42 16.07
CA LEU A 282 7.24 47.11 17.47
C LEU A 282 5.99 47.02 18.35
N ALA A 283 4.91 47.73 17.98
CA ALA A 283 3.64 47.72 18.70
C ALA A 283 2.76 46.50 18.39
N SER A 284 3.01 45.75 17.30
CA SER A 284 2.15 44.65 16.85
C SER A 284 2.93 43.38 16.57
N ASP A 285 2.70 42.35 17.38
CA ASP A 285 3.28 41.01 17.16
C ASP A 285 2.87 40.43 15.79
N GLN A 286 1.65 40.73 15.34
CA GLN A 286 1.15 40.29 14.04
C GLN A 286 1.95 40.91 12.88
N LYS A 287 2.33 42.19 12.97
CA LYS A 287 3.18 42.81 11.94
C LYS A 287 4.58 42.22 11.91
N VAL A 288 5.15 41.88 13.07
CA VAL A 288 6.43 41.16 13.13
C VAL A 288 6.32 39.80 12.45
N ARG A 289 5.23 39.06 12.70
CA ARG A 289 4.97 37.77 12.04
C ARG A 289 4.83 37.89 10.53
N MET A 290 4.07 38.87 10.04
CA MET A 290 3.95 39.14 8.61
C MET A 290 5.31 39.46 7.98
N LEU A 291 6.13 40.27 8.65
CA LEU A 291 7.47 40.60 8.16
C LEU A 291 8.38 39.37 8.09
N ILE A 292 8.25 38.42 9.03
CA ILE A 292 8.94 37.13 8.93
C ILE A 292 8.50 36.38 7.67
N GLN A 293 7.19 36.28 7.42
CA GLN A 293 6.68 35.60 6.22
C GLN A 293 7.17 36.27 4.93
N GLU A 294 7.15 37.60 4.86
CA GLU A 294 7.67 38.37 3.72
C GLU A 294 9.15 38.05 3.45
N GLU A 295 10.00 38.12 4.47
CA GLU A 295 11.43 37.81 4.34
C GLU A 295 11.66 36.34 3.94
N MET A 296 10.91 35.39 4.49
CA MET A 296 11.03 33.97 4.14
C MET A 296 10.59 33.71 2.69
N ASN A 297 9.54 34.39 2.22
CA ASN A 297 9.08 34.30 0.83
C ASN A 297 10.07 34.94 -0.15
N GLU A 298 10.79 35.99 0.23
CA GLU A 298 11.88 36.54 -0.57
C GLU A 298 13.07 35.58 -0.66
N ILE A 299 13.43 34.93 0.45
CA ILE A 299 14.47 33.89 0.48
C ILE A 299 14.09 32.75 -0.46
N ASP A 300 12.82 32.32 -0.43
CA ASP A 300 12.32 31.27 -1.30
C ASP A 300 12.42 31.64 -2.79
N LYS A 301 11.95 32.84 -3.15
CA LYS A 301 12.04 33.35 -4.53
C LYS A 301 13.48 33.43 -5.04
N LYS A 302 14.44 33.72 -4.15
CA LYS A 302 15.85 33.92 -4.52
C LYS A 302 16.67 32.64 -4.55
N TYR A 303 16.39 31.69 -3.65
CA TYR A 303 17.24 30.52 -3.42
C TYR A 303 16.50 29.17 -3.45
N GLY A 304 15.18 29.16 -3.64
CA GLY A 304 14.38 27.94 -3.64
C GLY A 304 14.61 27.10 -4.91
N ASP A 305 14.83 25.80 -4.72
CA ASP A 305 14.98 24.81 -5.77
C ASP A 305 13.87 23.75 -5.74
N ASP A 306 13.73 23.02 -6.86
CA ASP A 306 12.78 21.92 -6.96
C ASP A 306 13.29 20.70 -6.18
N ARG A 307 12.34 19.95 -5.61
CA ARG A 307 12.63 18.73 -4.85
C ARG A 307 13.34 17.71 -5.73
N ARG A 308 14.43 17.13 -5.23
CA ARG A 308 15.23 16.13 -5.95
C ARG A 308 14.86 14.70 -5.56
N THR A 309 14.58 14.50 -4.28
CA THR A 309 14.31 13.19 -3.70
C THR A 309 12.85 12.82 -3.84
N GLU A 310 12.59 11.66 -4.44
CA GLU A 310 11.23 11.14 -4.57
C GLU A 310 10.82 10.40 -3.29
N ILE A 311 9.56 10.54 -2.87
CA ILE A 311 9.01 9.77 -1.75
C ILE A 311 7.99 8.81 -2.33
N SER A 312 8.27 7.51 -2.28
CA SER A 312 7.27 6.49 -2.58
C SER A 312 6.45 6.19 -1.31
N PRO A 313 5.10 6.11 -1.41
CA PRO A 313 4.26 5.64 -0.32
C PRO A 313 4.51 4.17 0.01
N ASP A 314 5.09 3.42 -0.93
CA ASP A 314 5.40 2.01 -0.78
C ASP A 314 6.47 1.84 0.31
N SER A 315 6.14 1.05 1.32
CA SER A 315 7.10 0.74 2.38
C SER A 315 8.32 0.05 1.77
N ALA A 316 9.50 0.21 2.40
CA ALA A 316 10.69 -0.52 1.99
C ALA A 316 10.60 -2.05 2.17
N LEU A 317 9.49 -2.56 2.71
CA LEU A 317 9.17 -3.97 2.63
C LEU A 317 9.07 -4.29 1.15
N ASP A 318 10.04 -5.07 0.67
CA ASP A 318 10.21 -5.64 -0.66
C ASP A 318 9.17 -5.17 -1.68
N LEU A 319 9.62 -4.48 -2.75
CA LEU A 319 8.89 -4.49 -4.02
C LEU A 319 8.51 -5.95 -4.26
N THR A 320 7.25 -6.28 -4.05
CA THR A 320 6.81 -7.65 -4.20
C THR A 320 6.94 -7.94 -5.68
N ALA A 321 7.26 -9.19 -6.04
CA ALA A 321 7.27 -9.58 -7.45
C ALA A 321 5.93 -9.24 -8.17
N GLU A 322 4.88 -8.92 -7.40
CA GLU A 322 3.56 -8.42 -7.79
C GLU A 322 3.61 -7.11 -8.60
N ASP A 323 4.41 -6.11 -8.21
CA ASP A 323 4.44 -4.79 -8.86
C ASP A 323 5.04 -4.82 -10.28
N LEU A 324 5.70 -5.92 -10.62
CA LEU A 324 6.38 -6.16 -11.89
C LEU A 324 5.50 -6.89 -12.90
N ILE A 325 4.35 -7.37 -12.44
CA ILE A 325 3.50 -8.25 -13.22
C ILE A 325 2.29 -7.42 -13.63
N PRO A 326 1.99 -7.27 -14.93
CA PRO A 326 0.82 -6.53 -15.34
C PRO A 326 -0.44 -7.18 -14.77
N LYS A 327 -1.38 -6.35 -14.29
CA LYS A 327 -2.71 -6.80 -13.87
C LYS A 327 -3.48 -7.25 -15.12
N GLU A 328 -3.46 -8.55 -15.37
CA GLU A 328 -4.09 -9.19 -16.53
C GLU A 328 -5.07 -10.25 -16.05
N GLU A 329 -6.18 -10.39 -16.76
CA GLU A 329 -7.16 -11.44 -16.52
C GLU A 329 -6.63 -12.81 -16.99
N VAL A 330 -6.72 -13.79 -16.10
CA VAL A 330 -6.17 -15.13 -16.27
C VAL A 330 -7.17 -16.18 -15.80
N VAL A 331 -7.10 -17.34 -16.42
CA VAL A 331 -7.79 -18.56 -15.99
C VAL A 331 -6.78 -19.42 -15.23
N VAL A 332 -7.10 -19.73 -13.99
CA VAL A 332 -6.36 -20.69 -13.17
C VAL A 332 -7.07 -22.04 -13.24
N THR A 333 -6.31 -23.09 -13.51
CA THR A 333 -6.82 -24.48 -13.54
C THR A 333 -6.08 -25.30 -12.51
N LEU A 334 -6.82 -25.96 -11.62
CA LEU A 334 -6.34 -26.99 -10.70
C LEU A 334 -6.95 -28.33 -11.09
N THR A 335 -6.11 -29.34 -11.32
CA THR A 335 -6.56 -30.70 -11.65
C THR A 335 -6.80 -31.54 -10.41
N HIS A 336 -7.52 -32.65 -10.57
CA HIS A 336 -7.79 -33.59 -9.50
C HIS A 336 -6.52 -34.18 -8.87
N ARG A 337 -5.48 -34.37 -9.68
CA ARG A 337 -4.17 -34.82 -9.18
C ARG A 337 -3.33 -33.71 -8.54
N GLY A 338 -3.91 -32.52 -8.34
CA GLY A 338 -3.27 -31.39 -7.71
C GLY A 338 -2.27 -30.67 -8.61
N TYR A 339 -2.42 -30.72 -9.93
CA TYR A 339 -1.60 -29.88 -10.83
C TYR A 339 -2.26 -28.52 -11.05
N ILE A 340 -1.50 -27.45 -10.87
CA ILE A 340 -1.98 -26.08 -11.02
C ILE A 340 -1.24 -25.35 -12.14
N LYS A 341 -1.98 -24.54 -12.90
CA LYS A 341 -1.44 -23.64 -13.93
C LYS A 341 -2.33 -22.41 -14.09
N ARG A 342 -1.75 -21.32 -14.62
CA ARG A 342 -2.50 -20.14 -15.07
C ARG A 342 -2.31 -19.91 -16.56
N GLN A 343 -3.29 -19.26 -17.18
CA GLN A 343 -3.29 -18.94 -18.60
C GLN A 343 -4.01 -17.61 -18.85
N PRO A 344 -3.58 -16.76 -19.80
CA PRO A 344 -4.32 -15.55 -20.14
C PRO A 344 -5.74 -15.86 -20.64
N SER A 345 -6.76 -15.12 -20.17
CA SER A 345 -8.17 -15.36 -20.51
C SER A 345 -8.47 -15.24 -22.00
N ARG A 346 -7.74 -14.39 -22.73
CA ARG A 346 -7.75 -14.30 -24.20
C ARG A 346 -7.53 -15.64 -24.92
N THR A 347 -6.84 -16.59 -24.28
CA THR A 347 -6.58 -17.93 -24.82
C THR A 347 -7.82 -18.82 -24.77
N PHE A 348 -8.83 -18.43 -23.98
CA PHE A 348 -10.10 -19.12 -23.77
C PHE A 348 -11.27 -18.56 -24.61
N ARG A 349 -11.03 -17.59 -25.52
CA ARG A 349 -12.06 -16.93 -26.34
C ARG A 349 -13.10 -17.90 -26.95
N SER A 350 -14.37 -17.54 -26.77
CA SER A 350 -15.57 -18.34 -27.02
C SER A 350 -15.76 -18.80 -28.48
N GLN A 351 -16.17 -20.07 -28.63
CA GLN A 351 -16.99 -20.51 -29.76
C GLN A 351 -18.46 -20.23 -29.41
N LYS A 352 -19.25 -19.79 -30.40
CA LYS A 352 -20.70 -19.55 -30.23
C LYS A 352 -21.43 -20.82 -29.76
N ARG A 353 -22.51 -20.61 -28.99
CA ARG A 353 -23.47 -21.62 -28.53
C ARG A 353 -23.81 -22.63 -29.64
N GLY A 354 -23.65 -23.93 -29.36
CA GLY A 354 -23.93 -25.04 -30.30
C GLY A 354 -22.70 -25.70 -30.95
N GLY A 355 -21.47 -25.30 -30.60
CA GLY A 355 -20.25 -25.97 -31.07
C GLY A 355 -20.01 -27.32 -30.38
N VAL A 356 -19.67 -28.36 -31.16
CA VAL A 356 -19.24 -29.67 -30.66
C VAL A 356 -18.10 -29.46 -29.65
N GLY A 357 -18.31 -29.90 -28.41
CA GLY A 357 -17.47 -29.59 -27.24
C GLY A 357 -15.98 -29.53 -27.57
N LEU A 358 -15.35 -28.41 -27.20
CA LEU A 358 -13.90 -28.26 -27.30
C LEU A 358 -13.27 -29.50 -26.69
N ARG A 359 -12.49 -30.23 -27.50
CA ARG A 359 -11.56 -31.24 -27.00
C ARG A 359 -10.69 -30.57 -25.94
N GLY A 360 -11.12 -30.63 -24.69
CA GLY A 360 -10.26 -30.48 -23.52
C GLY A 360 -9.03 -31.33 -23.78
N ALA A 361 -7.87 -30.83 -23.37
CA ALA A 361 -6.57 -31.43 -23.62
C ALA A 361 -6.74 -32.94 -23.82
N LYS A 362 -6.53 -33.43 -25.06
CA LYS A 362 -6.51 -34.88 -25.29
C LYS A 362 -5.69 -35.44 -24.13
N PRO A 363 -6.21 -36.39 -23.32
CA PRO A 363 -5.38 -37.04 -22.32
C PRO A 363 -4.18 -37.58 -23.10
N GLN A 364 -3.06 -36.87 -23.03
CA GLN A 364 -1.84 -37.32 -23.67
C GLN A 364 -1.48 -38.54 -22.86
N ALA A 365 -1.58 -39.70 -23.52
CA ALA A 365 -1.00 -40.93 -23.04
C ALA A 365 0.42 -40.59 -22.56
N ALA A 366 0.62 -40.58 -21.25
CA ALA A 366 1.96 -40.61 -20.71
C ALA A 366 2.56 -41.92 -21.23
N GLY A 367 3.62 -41.79 -22.04
CA GLY A 367 4.36 -42.92 -22.56
C GLY A 367 4.89 -43.80 -21.42
N ASP A 368 4.91 -45.09 -21.72
CA ASP A 368 5.71 -46.14 -21.08
C ASP A 368 5.57 -46.32 -19.57
N ALA A 369 4.43 -46.91 -19.14
CA ALA A 369 4.38 -47.68 -17.90
C ALA A 369 3.54 -48.96 -18.10
N PRO A 370 3.97 -50.14 -17.56
CA PRO A 370 3.29 -51.40 -17.78
C PRO A 370 1.98 -51.47 -16.97
N THR A 371 0.91 -51.92 -17.63
CA THR A 371 -0.32 -52.53 -17.08
C THR A 371 -0.69 -52.21 -15.62
N GLY A 372 -1.56 -51.22 -15.44
CA GLY A 372 -2.29 -50.94 -14.19
C GLY A 372 -2.92 -49.53 -14.25
N THR A 373 -4.26 -49.46 -14.17
CA THR A 373 -5.08 -48.25 -13.93
C THR A 373 -4.61 -46.94 -14.60
N ARG A 374 -5.09 -46.71 -15.83
CA ARG A 374 -4.98 -45.41 -16.51
C ARG A 374 -6.00 -44.41 -15.93
N GLU A 375 -5.67 -43.79 -14.81
CA GLU A 375 -6.45 -42.68 -14.26
C GLU A 375 -6.25 -41.42 -15.12
N THR A 376 -7.34 -40.94 -15.71
CA THR A 376 -7.40 -39.69 -16.50
C THR A 376 -7.40 -38.49 -15.56
N ASP A 377 -6.43 -37.59 -15.71
CA ASP A 377 -6.38 -36.33 -14.93
C ASP A 377 -7.31 -35.29 -15.57
N TYR A 378 -8.23 -34.73 -14.78
CA TYR A 378 -9.23 -33.76 -15.23
C TYR A 378 -9.15 -32.47 -14.41
N ALA A 379 -9.63 -31.36 -14.97
CA ALA A 379 -9.72 -30.08 -14.27
C ALA A 379 -10.83 -30.16 -13.20
N GLU A 380 -10.48 -29.95 -11.93
CA GLU A 380 -11.39 -29.96 -10.80
C GLU A 380 -11.86 -28.54 -10.44
N HIS A 381 -10.94 -27.56 -10.48
CA HIS A 381 -11.27 -26.15 -10.31
C HIS A 381 -10.79 -25.33 -11.50
N LEU A 382 -11.67 -24.48 -12.03
CA LEU A 382 -11.37 -23.51 -13.07
C LEU A 382 -11.89 -22.16 -12.58
N LEU A 383 -10.97 -21.22 -12.37
CA LEU A 383 -11.26 -19.92 -11.75
C LEU A 383 -10.79 -18.81 -12.69
N ILE A 384 -11.66 -17.86 -13.00
CA ILE A 384 -11.30 -16.63 -13.72
C ILE A 384 -10.95 -15.58 -12.68
N THR A 385 -9.79 -14.94 -12.83
CA THR A 385 -9.30 -13.94 -11.90
C THR A 385 -8.23 -13.09 -12.60
N HIS A 386 -7.43 -12.33 -11.86
CA HIS A 386 -6.30 -11.60 -12.42
C HIS A 386 -4.99 -11.91 -11.68
N THR A 387 -3.86 -11.60 -12.31
CA THR A 387 -2.50 -11.92 -11.82
C THR A 387 -2.21 -11.43 -10.39
N HIS A 388 -2.75 -10.28 -9.99
CA HIS A 388 -2.57 -9.70 -8.64
C HIS A 388 -3.42 -10.34 -7.53
N ALA A 389 -4.44 -11.11 -7.89
CA ALA A 389 -5.38 -11.65 -6.92
C ALA A 389 -4.69 -12.69 -6.00
N SER A 390 -5.28 -12.88 -4.82
CA SER A 390 -4.90 -13.94 -3.88
C SER A 390 -5.86 -15.11 -4.00
N MET A 391 -5.35 -16.33 -3.95
CA MET A 391 -6.14 -17.55 -3.89
C MET A 391 -5.99 -18.22 -2.53
N LEU A 392 -7.09 -18.69 -1.96
CA LEU A 392 -7.14 -19.47 -0.72
C LEU A 392 -7.35 -20.94 -1.06
N PHE A 393 -6.52 -21.81 -0.48
CA PHE A 393 -6.57 -23.26 -0.65
C PHE A 393 -6.88 -23.91 0.69
N PHE A 394 -7.98 -24.65 0.78
CA PHE A 394 -8.35 -25.42 1.96
C PHE A 394 -8.00 -26.89 1.73
N THR A 395 -7.54 -27.58 2.77
CA THR A 395 -7.16 -28.99 2.68
C THR A 395 -8.11 -29.89 3.47
N GLN A 396 -8.13 -31.18 3.15
CA GLN A 396 -8.91 -32.20 3.87
C GLN A 396 -8.59 -32.26 5.37
N SER A 397 -7.37 -31.90 5.77
CA SER A 397 -6.90 -31.87 7.16
C SER A 397 -7.32 -30.60 7.92
N GLY A 398 -8.05 -29.69 7.28
CA GLY A 398 -8.54 -28.47 7.92
C GLY A 398 -7.51 -27.35 7.98
N ARG A 399 -6.52 -27.33 7.07
CA ARG A 399 -5.56 -26.23 6.92
C ARG A 399 -5.98 -25.33 5.77
N ALA A 400 -5.60 -24.05 5.85
CA ALA A 400 -5.73 -23.10 4.76
C ALA A 400 -4.38 -22.51 4.38
N PHE A 401 -4.17 -22.32 3.08
CA PHE A 401 -2.98 -21.74 2.49
C PHE A 401 -3.40 -20.58 1.59
N GLN A 402 -2.50 -19.62 1.38
CA GLN A 402 -2.69 -18.55 0.42
C GLN A 402 -1.56 -18.59 -0.58
N LEU A 403 -1.91 -18.44 -1.86
CA LEU A 403 -0.95 -18.29 -2.94
C LEU A 403 -1.40 -17.11 -3.80
N ARG A 404 -0.46 -16.31 -4.28
CA ARG A 404 -0.79 -15.26 -5.24
C ARG A 404 -0.87 -15.83 -6.63
N VAL A 405 -1.82 -15.35 -7.43
CA VAL A 405 -2.07 -15.90 -8.77
C VAL A 405 -0.81 -15.80 -9.64
N HIS A 406 -0.04 -14.72 -9.54
CA HIS A 406 1.18 -14.55 -10.33
C HIS A 406 2.30 -15.55 -10.02
N GLU A 407 2.31 -16.16 -8.83
CA GLU A 407 3.28 -17.21 -8.44
C GLU A 407 3.00 -18.54 -9.17
N ILE A 408 1.78 -18.70 -9.68
CA ILE A 408 1.38 -19.86 -10.49
C ILE A 408 2.06 -19.74 -11.87
N PRO A 409 2.70 -20.81 -12.39
CA PRO A 409 3.39 -20.73 -13.67
C PRO A 409 2.42 -20.55 -14.83
N ASP A 410 2.79 -19.64 -15.75
CA ASP A 410 2.15 -19.53 -17.05
C ASP A 410 2.54 -20.73 -17.92
N ARG A 411 1.54 -21.37 -18.51
CA ARG A 411 1.68 -22.59 -19.30
C ARG A 411 0.67 -22.65 -20.43
N GLU A 412 1.08 -23.28 -21.51
CA GLU A 412 0.18 -23.56 -22.64
C GLU A 412 -0.98 -24.47 -22.24
N ARG A 413 -2.07 -24.41 -23.02
CA ARG A 413 -3.32 -25.12 -22.73
C ARG A 413 -3.16 -26.64 -22.59
N GLN A 414 -2.23 -27.22 -23.34
CA GLN A 414 -1.97 -28.68 -23.33
C GLN A 414 -0.99 -29.12 -22.24
N ALA A 415 -0.27 -28.20 -21.60
CA ALA A 415 0.68 -28.54 -20.55
C ALA A 415 -0.04 -28.92 -19.25
N LYS A 416 0.52 -29.85 -18.48
CA LYS A 416 -0.06 -30.35 -17.22
C LYS A 416 -0.04 -29.33 -16.08
N GLY A 417 0.82 -28.32 -16.14
CA GLY A 417 1.06 -27.41 -15.00
C GLY A 417 2.16 -27.94 -14.09
N ILE A 418 2.21 -27.48 -12.85
CA ILE A 418 3.11 -28.02 -11.81
C ILE A 418 2.30 -28.56 -10.64
N PRO A 419 2.81 -29.57 -9.91
CA PRO A 419 2.22 -29.99 -8.66
C PRO A 419 2.05 -28.83 -7.67
N VAL A 420 0.87 -28.68 -7.08
CA VAL A 420 0.51 -27.57 -6.16
C VAL A 420 1.33 -27.60 -4.87
N ASN A 421 1.78 -28.78 -4.44
CA ASN A 421 2.70 -28.96 -3.31
C ASN A 421 4.08 -28.32 -3.53
N ASN A 422 4.45 -27.96 -4.76
CA ASN A 422 5.66 -27.18 -5.02
C ASN A 422 5.47 -25.69 -4.73
N LEU A 423 4.22 -25.23 -4.61
CA LEU A 423 3.86 -23.82 -4.37
C LEU A 423 3.39 -23.57 -2.93
N ILE A 424 2.78 -24.57 -2.29
CA ILE A 424 2.30 -24.51 -0.90
C ILE A 424 2.81 -25.70 -0.09
N ASP A 425 3.18 -25.46 1.18
CA ASP A 425 3.75 -26.47 2.09
C ASP A 425 2.67 -27.41 2.68
N ILE A 426 2.04 -28.21 1.81
CA ILE A 426 1.09 -29.27 2.19
C ILE A 426 1.82 -30.58 2.51
N ALA A 427 1.30 -31.34 3.47
CA ALA A 427 1.87 -32.63 3.85
C ALA A 427 1.69 -33.67 2.72
N GLN A 428 2.56 -34.69 2.70
CA GLN A 428 2.45 -35.77 1.72
C GLN A 428 1.12 -36.52 1.90
N GLY A 429 0.31 -36.59 0.83
CA GLY A 429 -1.03 -37.20 0.87
C GLY A 429 -2.17 -36.26 1.31
N GLU A 430 -1.87 -35.00 1.59
CA GLU A 430 -2.88 -33.97 1.86
C GLU A 430 -3.50 -33.48 0.53
N ARG A 431 -4.84 -33.61 0.40
CA ARG A 431 -5.59 -33.12 -0.78
C ARG A 431 -6.23 -31.76 -0.51
N ILE A 432 -6.35 -30.96 -1.56
CA ILE A 432 -7.09 -29.70 -1.54
C ILE A 432 -8.58 -30.04 -1.62
N SER A 433 -9.39 -29.50 -0.71
CA SER A 433 -10.83 -29.68 -0.67
C SER A 433 -11.60 -28.53 -1.31
N ALA A 434 -11.06 -27.31 -1.25
CA ALA A 434 -11.68 -26.15 -1.88
C ALA A 434 -10.66 -25.08 -2.22
N VAL A 435 -10.93 -24.32 -3.28
CA VAL A 435 -10.12 -23.19 -3.73
C VAL A 435 -11.03 -22.00 -4.02
N PHE A 436 -10.67 -20.84 -3.50
CA PHE A 436 -11.39 -19.59 -3.75
C PHE A 436 -10.44 -18.50 -4.16
N VAL A 437 -10.90 -17.63 -5.06
CA VAL A 437 -10.29 -16.31 -5.24
C VAL A 437 -10.73 -15.46 -4.05
N ARG A 438 -9.77 -14.84 -3.37
CA ARG A 438 -10.07 -13.90 -2.30
C ARG A 438 -10.61 -12.62 -2.92
N PRO A 439 -11.80 -12.14 -2.51
CA PRO A 439 -12.34 -10.87 -2.98
C PRO A 439 -11.38 -9.72 -2.66
N GLU A 440 -11.12 -8.86 -3.64
CA GLU A 440 -10.36 -7.60 -3.43
C GLU A 440 -11.25 -6.49 -2.87
N GLU A 441 -12.54 -6.52 -3.23
CA GLU A 441 -13.60 -5.63 -2.75
C GLU A 441 -14.57 -6.41 -1.84
N ASP A 442 -15.35 -5.70 -1.03
CA ASP A 442 -16.38 -6.32 -0.18
C ASP A 442 -17.53 -6.81 -1.06
N ASP A 443 -17.48 -8.08 -1.45
CA ASP A 443 -18.51 -8.79 -2.22
C ASP A 443 -19.75 -9.15 -1.36
N GLY A 444 -19.80 -8.68 -0.12
CA GLY A 444 -20.81 -9.04 0.89
C GLY A 444 -20.56 -10.36 1.59
N SER A 445 -19.57 -11.16 1.16
CA SER A 445 -19.20 -12.43 1.79
C SER A 445 -18.37 -12.17 3.06
N ARG A 446 -19.04 -12.20 4.22
CA ARG A 446 -18.43 -11.88 5.52
C ARG A 446 -17.75 -13.09 6.17
N TYR A 447 -18.14 -14.32 5.79
CA TYR A 447 -17.72 -15.53 6.48
C TYR A 447 -17.26 -16.63 5.51
N MET A 448 -16.42 -17.52 6.04
CA MET A 448 -16.10 -18.81 5.43
C MET A 448 -16.79 -19.90 6.25
N LEU A 449 -17.74 -20.58 5.61
CA LEU A 449 -18.50 -21.67 6.18
C LEU A 449 -17.88 -23.00 5.76
N MET A 450 -17.67 -23.90 6.70
CA MET A 450 -16.98 -25.17 6.52
C MET A 450 -17.84 -26.31 7.03
N VAL A 451 -17.92 -27.42 6.29
CA VAL A 451 -18.61 -28.64 6.68
C VAL A 451 -17.68 -29.85 6.55
N THR A 452 -17.66 -30.68 7.59
CA THR A 452 -16.84 -31.89 7.66
C THR A 452 -17.62 -33.14 7.24
N SER A 453 -16.91 -34.23 6.93
CA SER A 453 -17.52 -35.52 6.56
C SER A 453 -18.38 -36.12 7.68
N GLN A 454 -18.07 -35.82 8.95
CA GLN A 454 -18.84 -36.24 10.12
C GLN A 454 -19.95 -35.25 10.53
N GLY A 455 -20.26 -34.24 9.70
CA GLY A 455 -21.42 -33.37 9.90
C GLY A 455 -21.21 -32.21 10.88
N GLN A 456 -19.96 -31.90 11.22
CA GLN A 456 -19.63 -30.65 11.91
C GLN A 456 -19.71 -29.49 10.92
N ILE A 457 -20.20 -28.35 11.38
CA ILE A 457 -20.24 -27.08 10.65
C ILE A 457 -19.52 -26.00 11.45
N LYS A 458 -18.77 -25.15 10.75
CA LYS A 458 -18.04 -24.05 11.36
C LYS A 458 -18.10 -22.80 10.49
N LYS A 459 -18.36 -21.66 11.14
CA LYS A 459 -18.32 -20.34 10.51
C LYS A 459 -17.15 -19.53 11.06
N THR A 460 -16.30 -19.00 10.19
CA THR A 460 -15.14 -18.16 10.55
C THR A 460 -15.19 -16.86 9.76
N ALA A 461 -14.88 -15.71 10.36
CA ALA A 461 -14.87 -14.44 9.63
C ALA A 461 -13.78 -14.44 8.55
N MET A 462 -14.08 -13.92 7.36
CA MET A 462 -13.12 -13.83 6.23
C MET A 462 -11.80 -13.14 6.61
N LYS A 463 -11.86 -12.11 7.47
CA LYS A 463 -10.69 -11.38 7.99
C LYS A 463 -9.64 -12.25 8.69
N GLU A 464 -10.03 -13.40 9.22
CA GLU A 464 -9.11 -14.35 9.86
C GLU A 464 -8.16 -15.03 8.86
N TYR A 465 -8.50 -14.96 7.57
CA TYR A 465 -7.69 -15.46 6.45
C TYR A 465 -6.95 -14.33 5.74
N ALA A 466 -6.85 -13.14 6.35
CA ALA A 466 -6.24 -11.97 5.71
C ALA A 466 -4.73 -12.10 5.51
N ASN A 467 -4.03 -12.76 6.45
CA ASN A 467 -2.58 -12.90 6.45
C ASN A 467 -2.21 -14.38 6.66
N VAL A 468 -2.24 -15.17 5.59
CA VAL A 468 -1.83 -16.58 5.63
C VAL A 468 -0.34 -16.68 5.29
N ARG A 469 0.45 -17.24 6.21
CA ARG A 469 1.88 -17.50 5.99
C ARG A 469 2.07 -18.68 5.02
N ARG A 470 3.26 -18.81 4.42
CA ARG A 470 3.57 -19.93 3.49
C ARG A 470 3.37 -21.33 4.08
N ASN A 471 3.63 -21.48 5.38
CA ASN A 471 3.37 -22.73 6.12
C ASN A 471 1.88 -22.97 6.45
N GLY A 472 0.98 -22.16 5.88
CA GLY A 472 -0.46 -22.26 6.10
C GLY A 472 -0.90 -21.89 7.51
N LEU A 473 -2.20 -22.01 7.73
CA LEU A 473 -2.85 -21.81 9.01
C LEU A 473 -3.86 -22.91 9.28
N ILE A 474 -4.25 -23.08 10.54
CA ILE A 474 -5.36 -23.97 10.92
C ILE A 474 -6.66 -23.26 10.59
N ALA A 475 -7.53 -23.85 9.78
CA ALA A 475 -8.87 -23.34 9.47
C ALA A 475 -9.94 -23.97 10.39
N ILE A 476 -9.78 -25.26 10.70
CA ILE A 476 -10.65 -26.03 11.60
C ILE A 476 -9.84 -27.13 12.28
N ASN A 477 -10.11 -27.37 13.56
CA ASN A 477 -9.57 -28.54 14.26
C ASN A 477 -10.50 -29.73 14.01
N LEU A 478 -9.99 -30.77 13.35
CA LEU A 478 -10.74 -31.98 13.04
C LEU A 478 -10.59 -33.04 14.13
N GLN A 479 -11.64 -33.82 14.34
CA GLN A 479 -11.58 -35.02 15.18
C GLN A 479 -10.88 -36.15 14.42
N ALA A 480 -10.41 -37.16 15.15
CA ALA A 480 -9.75 -38.30 14.52
C ALA A 480 -10.71 -39.00 13.52
N GLY A 481 -10.27 -39.11 12.26
CA GLY A 481 -11.06 -39.70 11.17
C GLY A 481 -12.12 -38.79 10.56
N ASP A 482 -12.12 -37.49 10.89
CA ASP A 482 -12.95 -36.48 10.22
C ASP A 482 -12.14 -35.74 9.14
N GLU A 483 -12.82 -35.24 8.11
CA GLU A 483 -12.19 -34.57 6.96
C GLU A 483 -13.00 -33.33 6.56
N LEU A 484 -12.31 -32.23 6.24
CA LEU A 484 -12.92 -31.03 5.67
C LEU A 484 -13.09 -31.19 4.16
N ASN A 485 -14.33 -31.37 3.68
CA ASN A 485 -14.60 -31.57 2.26
C ASN A 485 -15.37 -30.42 1.60
N TRP A 486 -16.11 -29.62 2.38
CA TRP A 486 -16.90 -28.52 1.81
C TRP A 486 -16.60 -27.22 2.53
N VAL A 487 -16.39 -26.19 1.72
CA VAL A 487 -16.14 -24.83 2.16
C VAL A 487 -16.94 -23.93 1.23
N ALA A 488 -17.57 -22.88 1.75
CA ALA A 488 -18.24 -21.88 0.93
C ALA A 488 -18.16 -20.48 1.58
N PRO A 489 -17.94 -19.41 0.79
CA PRO A 489 -18.12 -18.05 1.27
C PRO A 489 -19.60 -17.76 1.51
N THR A 490 -19.93 -17.11 2.62
CA THR A 490 -21.31 -16.78 3.00
C THR A 490 -21.45 -15.37 3.55
N THR A 491 -22.64 -14.79 3.41
CA THR A 491 -22.91 -13.38 3.77
C THR A 491 -23.23 -13.18 5.25
N GLY A 492 -23.61 -14.21 5.99
CA GLY A 492 -24.17 -14.16 7.35
C GLY A 492 -25.70 -14.34 7.39
N GLU A 493 -26.38 -14.18 6.26
CA GLU A 493 -27.84 -14.27 6.11
C GLU A 493 -28.27 -15.45 5.24
N ASP A 494 -27.32 -16.23 4.73
CA ASP A 494 -27.56 -17.34 3.82
C ASP A 494 -28.18 -18.55 4.55
N ASP A 495 -28.90 -19.38 3.81
CA ASP A 495 -29.30 -20.71 4.26
C ASP A 495 -28.24 -21.75 3.87
N VAL A 496 -28.07 -22.77 4.72
CA VAL A 496 -27.15 -23.87 4.48
C VAL A 496 -27.94 -25.15 4.26
N ILE A 497 -27.66 -25.85 3.17
CA ILE A 497 -28.17 -27.19 2.92
C ILE A 497 -27.03 -28.19 3.02
N ILE A 498 -27.18 -29.19 3.89
CA ILE A 498 -26.22 -30.30 4.03
C ILE A 498 -26.96 -31.60 3.71
N ALA A 499 -26.41 -32.42 2.81
CA ALA A 499 -26.94 -33.74 2.49
C ALA A 499 -26.01 -34.88 2.88
N THR A 500 -26.58 -36.02 3.23
CA THR A 500 -25.88 -37.25 3.63
C THR A 500 -25.88 -38.31 2.55
N ARG A 501 -24.97 -39.27 2.64
CA ARG A 501 -24.86 -40.41 1.70
C ARG A 501 -26.12 -41.26 1.68
N GLU A 502 -26.80 -41.38 2.82
CA GLU A 502 -28.09 -42.08 2.96
C GLU A 502 -29.31 -41.26 2.45
N GLY A 503 -29.09 -40.14 1.78
CA GLY A 503 -30.15 -39.38 1.10
C GLY A 503 -31.01 -38.51 2.02
N LYS A 504 -30.48 -38.13 3.18
CA LYS A 504 -31.06 -37.09 4.04
C LYS A 504 -30.48 -35.73 3.68
N ALA A 505 -31.27 -34.67 3.84
CA ALA A 505 -30.81 -33.29 3.72
C ALA A 505 -31.44 -32.40 4.78
N ILE A 506 -30.67 -31.50 5.37
CA ILE A 506 -31.16 -30.47 6.30
C ILE A 506 -30.91 -29.10 5.71
N ARG A 507 -31.88 -28.20 5.85
CA ARG A 507 -31.77 -26.79 5.48
C ARG A 507 -32.00 -25.94 6.73
N PHE A 508 -31.10 -25.02 7.04
CA PHE A 508 -31.23 -24.11 8.18
C PHE A 508 -30.51 -22.78 7.92
N ALA A 509 -30.88 -21.72 8.63
CA ALA A 509 -30.25 -20.41 8.50
C ALA A 509 -28.83 -20.42 9.09
N GLU A 510 -27.84 -19.87 8.38
CA GLU A 510 -26.45 -19.85 8.86
C GLU A 510 -26.26 -19.01 10.13
N ALA A 511 -27.21 -18.12 10.44
CA ALA A 511 -27.27 -17.34 11.68
C ALA A 511 -27.28 -18.23 12.93
N GLU A 512 -27.77 -19.48 12.84
CA GLU A 512 -27.73 -20.46 13.93
C GLU A 512 -26.31 -20.98 14.24
N VAL A 513 -25.35 -20.73 13.34
CA VAL A 513 -23.94 -21.06 13.52
C VAL A 513 -23.20 -19.79 13.89
N ARG A 514 -22.78 -19.67 15.15
CA ARG A 514 -21.98 -18.53 15.59
C ARG A 514 -20.62 -18.50 14.88
N ALA A 515 -20.11 -17.31 14.59
CA ALA A 515 -18.74 -17.15 14.13
C ALA A 515 -17.76 -17.55 15.26
N MET A 516 -16.75 -18.33 14.92
CA MET A 516 -15.74 -18.83 15.86
C MET A 516 -14.33 -18.58 15.36
N GLY A 517 -13.35 -18.64 16.26
CA GLY A 517 -11.93 -18.59 15.91
C GLY A 517 -11.48 -19.81 15.10
N ARG A 518 -10.36 -19.66 14.41
CA ARG A 518 -9.76 -20.63 13.50
C ARG A 518 -9.34 -21.97 14.14
N ASP A 519 -8.92 -21.96 15.39
CA ASP A 519 -8.44 -23.11 16.16
C ASP A 519 -9.55 -23.86 16.92
N THR A 520 -10.77 -23.87 16.38
CA THR A 520 -11.94 -24.52 16.99
C THR A 520 -12.54 -25.60 16.09
N GLN A 521 -13.30 -26.53 16.67
CA GLN A 521 -13.88 -27.71 15.97
C GLN A 521 -15.22 -27.43 15.28
N GLY A 522 -15.89 -26.32 15.58
CA GLY A 522 -17.25 -26.03 15.10
C GLY A 522 -18.35 -26.62 15.98
N VAL A 523 -19.55 -26.73 15.42
CA VAL A 523 -20.76 -27.26 16.06
C VAL A 523 -21.46 -28.25 15.13
N ILE A 524 -22.38 -29.06 15.66
CA ILE A 524 -23.13 -30.02 14.83
C ILE A 524 -24.03 -29.26 13.84
N GLY A 525 -23.83 -29.52 12.54
CA GLY A 525 -24.66 -29.02 11.45
C GLY A 525 -25.81 -29.97 11.12
N ILE A 526 -25.50 -31.25 10.93
CA ILE A 526 -26.48 -32.33 10.69
C ILE A 526 -26.19 -33.52 11.60
N ARG A 527 -27.23 -34.16 12.14
CA ARG A 527 -27.09 -35.40 12.90
C ARG A 527 -27.10 -36.60 11.94
N LEU A 528 -25.95 -37.26 11.84
CA LEU A 528 -25.77 -38.43 10.98
C LEU A 528 -26.32 -39.70 11.63
N GLY A 529 -26.77 -40.64 10.79
CA GLY A 529 -27.10 -42.01 11.19
C GLY A 529 -25.85 -42.86 11.47
N LYS A 530 -26.04 -44.12 11.84
CA LYS A 530 -24.92 -45.07 12.00
C LYS A 530 -24.23 -45.29 10.65
N ALA A 531 -22.92 -45.06 10.59
CA ALA A 531 -22.09 -45.20 9.39
C ALA A 531 -22.49 -44.28 8.21
N ASP A 532 -23.32 -43.26 8.45
CA ASP A 532 -23.63 -42.24 7.46
C ASP A 532 -22.57 -41.12 7.49
N GLN A 533 -22.44 -40.42 6.37
CA GLN A 533 -21.49 -39.31 6.20
C GLN A 533 -22.14 -38.22 5.36
N VAL A 534 -21.62 -37.00 5.47
CA VAL A 534 -22.02 -35.92 4.56
C VAL A 534 -21.57 -36.29 3.14
N ALA A 535 -22.41 -35.99 2.15
CA ALA A 535 -22.17 -36.18 0.72
C ALA A 535 -22.09 -34.85 -0.04
N GLY A 536 -22.61 -33.76 0.53
CA GLY A 536 -22.52 -32.45 -0.08
C GLY A 536 -23.07 -31.34 0.80
N MET A 537 -22.68 -30.11 0.44
CA MET A 537 -23.15 -28.88 1.06
C MET A 537 -23.41 -27.83 -0.03
N ALA A 538 -24.41 -26.99 0.20
CA ALA A 538 -24.72 -25.82 -0.60
C ALA A 538 -25.08 -24.63 0.31
N ALA A 539 -24.57 -23.45 -0.01
CA ALA A 539 -25.05 -22.18 0.53
C ALA A 539 -26.09 -21.59 -0.42
N VAL A 540 -27.21 -21.11 0.12
CA VAL A 540 -28.38 -20.63 -0.63
C VAL A 540 -28.69 -19.21 -0.17
N ARG A 541 -28.72 -18.25 -1.11
CA ARG A 541 -29.04 -16.84 -0.81
C ARG A 541 -30.56 -16.55 -0.87
N ASP A 542 -31.25 -16.88 -1.97
CA ASP A 542 -32.60 -16.34 -2.24
C ASP A 542 -33.71 -17.38 -2.51
N ASP A 543 -33.63 -18.61 -1.99
CA ASP A 543 -34.57 -19.73 -2.33
C ASP A 543 -34.62 -20.07 -3.85
N GLU A 544 -33.81 -19.41 -4.66
CA GLU A 544 -33.71 -19.59 -6.11
C GLU A 544 -32.81 -20.77 -6.48
N GLY A 545 -33.10 -21.36 -7.64
CA GLY A 545 -32.36 -22.47 -8.21
C GLY A 545 -32.85 -23.86 -7.78
N ASP A 546 -32.15 -24.86 -8.29
CA ASP A 546 -32.39 -26.27 -8.05
C ASP A 546 -31.21 -26.91 -7.32
N LEU A 547 -31.48 -27.85 -6.42
CA LEU A 547 -30.50 -28.79 -5.94
C LEU A 547 -30.38 -29.98 -6.88
N LEU A 548 -29.25 -30.06 -7.57
CA LEU A 548 -28.83 -31.21 -8.34
C LEU A 548 -28.19 -32.25 -7.41
N VAL A 549 -28.73 -33.47 -7.42
CA VAL A 549 -28.19 -34.61 -6.69
C VAL A 549 -27.90 -35.76 -7.64
N VAL A 550 -26.74 -36.40 -7.48
CA VAL A 550 -26.35 -37.59 -8.25
C VAL A 550 -25.83 -38.68 -7.31
N THR A 551 -26.16 -39.91 -7.62
CA THR A 551 -25.85 -41.10 -6.82
C THR A 551 -24.68 -41.88 -7.39
N THR A 552 -24.09 -42.74 -6.57
CA THR A 552 -22.97 -43.59 -6.97
C THR A 552 -23.32 -44.53 -8.13
N ARG A 553 -24.61 -44.87 -8.34
CA ARG A 553 -25.05 -45.69 -9.50
C ARG A 553 -25.56 -44.87 -10.69
N GLY A 554 -25.25 -43.58 -10.77
CA GLY A 554 -25.54 -42.74 -11.94
C GLY A 554 -27.00 -42.31 -12.06
N TYR A 555 -27.79 -42.40 -10.99
CA TYR A 555 -29.10 -41.78 -10.92
C TYR A 555 -28.96 -40.34 -10.46
N GLY A 556 -29.81 -39.45 -10.96
CA GLY A 556 -29.79 -38.05 -10.55
C GLY A 556 -31.09 -37.33 -10.81
N LYS A 557 -31.22 -36.16 -10.19
CA LYS A 557 -32.38 -35.29 -10.32
C LYS A 557 -32.05 -33.87 -9.88
N ARG A 558 -32.86 -32.94 -10.36
CA ARG A 558 -32.94 -31.57 -9.86
C ARG A 558 -34.19 -31.41 -9.01
N THR A 559 -34.10 -30.66 -7.93
CA THR A 559 -35.25 -30.37 -7.07
C THR A 559 -35.20 -28.92 -6.62
N PRO A 560 -36.27 -28.13 -6.79
CA PRO A 560 -36.31 -26.74 -6.34
C PRO A 560 -35.87 -26.59 -4.88
N VAL A 561 -35.07 -25.56 -4.60
CA VAL A 561 -34.64 -25.25 -3.24
C VAL A 561 -35.83 -24.98 -2.31
N SER A 562 -36.89 -24.37 -2.85
CA SER A 562 -38.16 -24.11 -2.15
C SER A 562 -38.87 -25.38 -1.64
N GLU A 563 -38.59 -26.57 -2.21
CA GLU A 563 -39.14 -27.81 -1.66
C GLU A 563 -38.48 -28.20 -0.33
N TYR A 564 -37.27 -27.71 -0.03
CA TYR A 564 -36.55 -28.03 1.21
C TYR A 564 -37.04 -27.11 2.34
N PRO A 565 -37.80 -27.63 3.33
CA PRO A 565 -38.27 -26.83 4.45
C PRO A 565 -37.10 -26.44 5.34
N ARG A 566 -37.14 -25.20 5.83
CA ARG A 566 -36.19 -24.72 6.84
C ARG A 566 -36.48 -25.41 8.18
N HIS A 567 -35.44 -25.95 8.79
CA HIS A 567 -35.43 -26.57 10.11
C HIS A 567 -34.34 -25.91 10.96
N HIS A 568 -34.27 -26.25 12.25
CA HIS A 568 -33.12 -25.91 13.07
C HIS A 568 -31.92 -26.83 12.77
N ARG A 569 -30.70 -26.34 12.97
CA ARG A 569 -29.48 -27.13 12.82
C ARG A 569 -29.47 -28.34 13.77
N ALA A 570 -28.55 -29.27 13.52
CA ALA A 570 -28.37 -30.50 14.30
C ALA A 570 -29.59 -31.46 14.32
N GLY A 571 -30.55 -31.26 13.40
CA GLY A 571 -31.59 -32.23 13.09
C GLY A 571 -31.10 -33.38 12.19
N GLN A 572 -31.96 -34.36 11.95
CA GLN A 572 -31.69 -35.49 11.03
C GLN A 572 -32.00 -35.16 9.55
N GLY A 573 -32.69 -34.04 9.30
CA GLY A 573 -33.12 -33.65 7.97
C GLY A 573 -34.27 -34.49 7.40
N VAL A 574 -34.66 -34.11 6.20
CA VAL A 574 -35.73 -34.69 5.37
C VAL A 574 -35.12 -35.52 4.25
N TYR A 575 -35.89 -36.39 3.60
CA TYR A 575 -35.37 -37.15 2.47
C TYR A 575 -35.17 -36.25 1.24
N THR A 576 -33.95 -36.19 0.72
CA THR A 576 -33.63 -35.62 -0.60
C THR A 576 -33.57 -36.69 -1.68
N LEU A 577 -33.37 -37.95 -1.31
CA LEU A 577 -33.28 -39.07 -2.24
C LEU A 577 -33.65 -40.36 -1.50
N ARG A 578 -34.38 -41.25 -2.16
CA ARG A 578 -34.59 -42.60 -1.64
C ARG A 578 -33.45 -43.53 -2.07
N VAL A 579 -32.49 -43.73 -1.16
CA VAL A 579 -31.41 -44.71 -1.33
C VAL A 579 -31.99 -46.12 -1.37
N THR A 580 -31.58 -46.89 -2.37
CA THR A 580 -31.90 -48.32 -2.55
C THR A 580 -30.71 -48.97 -3.22
N ASP A 581 -30.57 -50.29 -3.14
CA ASP A 581 -29.48 -51.00 -3.81
C ASP A 581 -29.37 -50.62 -5.29
N LYS A 582 -30.50 -50.49 -5.99
CA LYS A 582 -30.53 -50.08 -7.41
C LYS A 582 -29.94 -48.69 -7.66
N VAL A 583 -30.23 -47.74 -6.77
CA VAL A 583 -29.92 -46.31 -6.95
C VAL A 583 -28.54 -45.95 -6.38
N GLY A 584 -28.09 -46.68 -5.36
CA GLY A 584 -26.86 -46.37 -4.64
C GLY A 584 -27.01 -45.17 -3.69
N GLN A 585 -25.92 -44.91 -2.96
CA GLN A 585 -25.79 -43.77 -2.05
C GLN A 585 -25.66 -42.46 -2.83
N LEU A 586 -25.93 -41.34 -2.15
CA LEU A 586 -25.69 -40.02 -2.71
C LEU A 586 -24.18 -39.79 -2.86
N ALA A 587 -23.74 -39.47 -4.07
CA ALA A 587 -22.33 -39.22 -4.38
C ALA A 587 -21.99 -37.74 -4.25
N SER A 588 -22.88 -36.86 -4.73
CA SER A 588 -22.64 -35.42 -4.71
C SER A 588 -23.96 -34.64 -4.73
N LEU A 589 -23.91 -33.42 -4.18
CA LEU A 589 -24.96 -32.43 -4.20
C LEU A 589 -24.37 -31.09 -4.65
N ARG A 590 -25.08 -30.39 -5.53
CA ARG A 590 -24.71 -29.07 -6.04
C ARG A 590 -25.95 -28.18 -6.17
N LEU A 591 -25.82 -26.90 -5.84
CA LEU A 591 -26.81 -25.87 -6.17
C LEU A 591 -26.57 -25.40 -7.60
N THR A 592 -27.61 -25.37 -8.42
CA THR A 592 -27.58 -24.90 -9.80
C THR A 592 -28.61 -23.79 -9.96
N THR A 593 -28.17 -22.59 -10.32
CA THR A 593 -29.04 -21.42 -10.53
C THR A 593 -29.33 -21.18 -12.01
N ASP A 594 -28.42 -21.55 -12.90
CA ASP A 594 -28.59 -21.46 -14.35
C ASP A 594 -28.96 -22.83 -14.96
N PRO A 595 -30.15 -22.98 -15.57
CA PRO A 595 -30.52 -24.20 -16.30
C PRO A 595 -29.61 -24.52 -17.50
N GLU A 596 -28.96 -23.52 -18.10
CA GLU A 596 -28.05 -23.69 -19.22
C GLU A 596 -26.62 -24.12 -18.79
N GLU A 597 -26.33 -24.17 -17.48
CA GLU A 597 -25.04 -24.66 -16.95
C GLU A 597 -24.79 -26.11 -17.41
N GLU A 598 -23.54 -26.44 -17.69
CA GLU A 598 -23.11 -27.81 -18.00
C GLU A 598 -22.39 -28.44 -16.80
N VAL A 599 -22.69 -29.71 -16.55
CA VAL A 599 -22.06 -30.50 -15.50
C VAL A 599 -21.32 -31.69 -16.08
N LEU A 600 -20.18 -31.99 -15.48
CA LEU A 600 -19.40 -33.21 -15.70
C LEU A 600 -19.71 -34.20 -14.58
N ILE A 601 -20.08 -35.41 -14.96
CA ILE A 601 -20.25 -36.55 -14.05
C ILE A 601 -19.11 -37.51 -14.32
N ILE A 602 -18.39 -37.86 -13.24
CA ILE A 602 -17.13 -38.59 -13.33
C ILE A 602 -17.25 -39.89 -12.55
N THR A 603 -16.78 -40.97 -13.16
CA THR A 603 -16.77 -42.30 -12.55
C THR A 603 -15.40 -42.69 -12.02
N ALA A 604 -15.35 -43.67 -11.13
CA ALA A 604 -14.12 -44.23 -10.57
C ALA A 604 -13.21 -44.82 -11.65
N SER A 605 -13.78 -45.34 -12.75
CA SER A 605 -13.00 -45.82 -13.90
C SER A 605 -12.45 -44.70 -14.81
N GLY A 606 -12.76 -43.43 -14.52
CA GLY A 606 -12.32 -42.28 -15.28
C GLY A 606 -13.20 -41.92 -16.48
N MET A 607 -14.41 -42.48 -16.59
CA MET A 607 -15.38 -42.06 -17.59
C MET A 607 -15.98 -40.70 -17.21
N VAL A 608 -16.05 -39.79 -18.17
CA VAL A 608 -16.59 -38.44 -17.99
C VAL A 608 -17.80 -38.26 -18.90
N LEU A 609 -18.95 -37.92 -18.32
CA LEU A 609 -20.17 -37.53 -19.02
C LEU A 609 -20.38 -36.02 -18.86
N ARG A 610 -20.49 -35.29 -19.98
CA ARG A 610 -20.90 -33.88 -20.00
C ARG A 610 -22.37 -33.80 -20.38
N THR A 611 -23.17 -33.13 -19.55
CA THR A 611 -24.62 -32.94 -19.79
C THR A 611 -25.04 -31.55 -19.33
N MET A 612 -26.05 -30.97 -19.97
CA MET A 612 -26.64 -29.72 -19.47
C MET A 612 -27.49 -30.01 -18.23
N VAL A 613 -27.52 -29.06 -17.30
CA VAL A 613 -28.34 -29.11 -16.08
C VAL A 613 -29.82 -29.25 -16.46
N GLN A 614 -30.29 -28.49 -17.45
CA GLN A 614 -31.67 -28.57 -17.93
C GLN A 614 -32.11 -29.97 -18.40
N ASP A 615 -31.19 -30.78 -18.95
CA ASP A 615 -31.48 -32.13 -19.44
C ASP A 615 -31.71 -33.13 -18.31
N ILE A 616 -31.22 -32.82 -17.10
CA ILE A 616 -31.49 -33.61 -15.91
C ILE A 616 -32.89 -33.28 -15.41
N ARG A 617 -33.71 -34.31 -15.20
CA ARG A 617 -35.12 -34.12 -14.87
C ARG A 617 -35.30 -33.43 -13.51
N GLN A 618 -36.10 -32.36 -13.50
CA GLN A 618 -36.58 -31.72 -12.28
C GLN A 618 -37.77 -32.51 -11.71
N ILE A 619 -37.63 -33.02 -10.48
CA ILE A 619 -38.64 -33.81 -9.77
C ILE A 619 -38.55 -33.58 -8.26
N SER A 620 -39.61 -33.94 -7.55
CA SER A 620 -39.72 -33.71 -6.11
C SER A 620 -38.67 -34.45 -5.28
N ARG A 621 -38.47 -33.98 -4.04
CA ARG A 621 -37.39 -34.46 -3.16
C ARG A 621 -37.41 -35.97 -2.93
N GLN A 622 -38.53 -36.54 -2.51
CA GLN A 622 -38.60 -37.95 -2.08
C GLN A 622 -38.78 -38.93 -3.25
N THR A 623 -37.87 -38.86 -4.23
CA THR A 623 -37.87 -39.70 -5.43
C THR A 623 -36.51 -40.37 -5.64
N GLN A 624 -36.41 -41.29 -6.60
CA GLN A 624 -35.18 -42.02 -6.91
C GLN A 624 -34.29 -41.31 -7.94
N GLY A 625 -34.80 -40.29 -8.63
CA GLY A 625 -34.12 -39.73 -9.81
C GLY A 625 -34.33 -40.54 -11.08
N VAL A 626 -33.78 -40.02 -12.17
CA VAL A 626 -33.68 -40.68 -13.47
C VAL A 626 -32.24 -41.11 -13.71
N ILE A 627 -32.02 -42.04 -14.65
CA ILE A 627 -30.66 -42.41 -15.05
C ILE A 627 -30.04 -41.21 -15.77
N VAL A 628 -28.99 -40.65 -15.19
CA VAL A 628 -28.19 -39.59 -15.83
C VAL A 628 -26.98 -40.22 -16.52
N MET A 629 -26.35 -41.22 -15.89
CA MET A 629 -25.24 -41.97 -16.47
C MET A 629 -25.45 -43.46 -16.32
N ARG A 630 -25.30 -44.22 -17.43
CA ARG A 630 -25.26 -45.68 -17.38
C ARG A 630 -23.84 -46.12 -17.04
N LEU A 631 -23.71 -46.91 -15.97
CA LEU A 631 -22.43 -47.41 -15.48
C LEU A 631 -22.26 -48.89 -15.80
N GLN A 632 -21.01 -49.32 -15.86
CA GLN A 632 -20.67 -50.74 -15.84
C GLN A 632 -20.84 -51.31 -14.42
N PRO A 633 -21.03 -52.64 -14.25
CA PRO A 633 -21.33 -53.24 -12.94
C PRO A 633 -20.32 -52.93 -11.83
N ASP A 634 -19.05 -52.75 -12.18
CA ASP A 634 -17.94 -52.49 -11.25
C ASP A 634 -17.52 -51.01 -11.20
N ASP A 635 -18.32 -50.11 -11.79
CA ASP A 635 -18.03 -48.68 -11.83
C ASP A 635 -19.04 -47.87 -11.02
N GLN A 636 -18.60 -46.72 -10.49
CA GLN A 636 -19.42 -45.85 -9.66
C GLN A 636 -19.11 -44.38 -9.94
N VAL A 637 -20.13 -43.53 -9.85
CA VAL A 637 -19.93 -42.07 -9.88
C VAL A 637 -19.24 -41.64 -8.59
N VAL A 638 -18.18 -40.85 -8.73
CA VAL A 638 -17.37 -40.34 -7.60
C VAL A 638 -17.47 -38.83 -7.44
N ALA A 639 -17.76 -38.08 -8.51
CA ALA A 639 -17.81 -36.62 -8.47
C ALA A 639 -18.76 -36.03 -9.51
N ILE A 640 -19.24 -34.82 -9.20
CA ILE A 640 -19.83 -33.88 -10.16
C ILE A 640 -18.96 -32.63 -10.13
N ALA A 641 -18.54 -32.15 -11.30
CA ALA A 641 -17.82 -30.89 -11.45
C ALA A 641 -18.56 -29.99 -12.46
N PRO A 642 -18.58 -28.66 -12.29
CA PRO A 642 -19.07 -27.79 -13.33
C PRO A 642 -18.12 -27.78 -14.52
N VAL A 643 -18.67 -27.69 -15.71
CA VAL A 643 -17.89 -27.15 -16.83
C VAL A 643 -17.93 -25.65 -16.64
N GLY A 644 -16.79 -25.02 -16.32
CA GLY A 644 -16.72 -23.58 -16.07
C GLY A 644 -17.55 -22.78 -17.08
N GLY A 645 -18.76 -22.40 -16.65
CA GLY A 645 -19.50 -21.30 -17.20
C GLY A 645 -18.89 -20.04 -16.59
N ASP A 646 -18.86 -18.98 -17.39
CA ASP A 646 -18.45 -17.66 -16.92
C ASP A 646 -19.30 -17.31 -15.69
N GLU A 647 -18.72 -17.45 -14.49
CA GLU A 647 -19.24 -16.76 -13.31
C GLU A 647 -18.86 -15.28 -13.54
N GLU A 648 -19.85 -14.49 -13.97
CA GLU A 648 -19.77 -13.01 -13.95
C GLU A 648 -19.51 -12.49 -12.54
#